data_AF-A0A845MNA1-F1
#
_entry.id   AF-A0A845MNA1-F1
#
_cell.length_a   1.000
_cell.length_b   1.000
_cell.length_c   1.000
_cell.angle_alpha   90.00
_cell.angle_beta   90.00
_cell.angle_gamma   90.00
#
_symmetry.space_group_name_H-M   'P 1'
#
loop_
_entity.id
_entity.type
_entity.pdbx_description
1 polymer ?
#
loop_
_entity_poly.entity_id
_entity_poly.type
_entity_poly.pdbx_seq_one_letter_code
_entity_poly.pdbx_strand_id
1 'polypeptide(L)'
;MMSPWKLLPLVAAITLTACGGGSGSSSGGAASSGNTPTPNQPVDPDGGNEGVNPPAALRFVVIGDSGSGSAGQYAVGEAIALVCENKDEFFDDMAFPGCDLVVGLGDNIYESGVTSVDDPQFEEKFEKPFEPVQLPFYMVLGNHDNTAYVGGDGAGNARGEFQVDYTYFDGKLSSRWNMPDRYYQHSAGTTTTNPRPLVDFFALDSNPIAGGFADPDLAYAYHTYGIDQRNWAVNALGSSDAVFKIAMSHHPYLSNGSHGNAGNYDGVPGELLPVLAGERWKAFMEEAVCDQADFLFAGHDHDLQVLNAVPSCGRTEFIISGAAGKTRSLADTERNAARYQQGDTYGFFWMKAAEANPVTMAPARLCVEAYTVDPEAEGLGVMVDGQLQPAFSHCFEKQLMTMMAGGNDFSGQNLGGYALPLPLPEGFDAGFTGPLKELRETLVAGFTEAGAGLPEDQRQVFDQMLAGTDILFNALDAATAAILSGNTSDMSQSVEAVLAASEQLQAIDTSDLPEPFNQLGDAFDAFADGFGNGGIGAGQGDTTADIAFIAAPLVALARNLDNIVDGIEEQVPEEVPVFAGLTTVLSTVTLGLANTLEQLVLLDTSATGEQLVGTVAATLQALVGDVLLLNQIPGAEDYVTLPGDALSSTLLVVVREVTQQLDERVLSPLDPLLDLLSPITGLLAGLLDLF
;
A
#
# COMPACT_ATOMS: atom_id res chain seq x y z
N MET A 1 -40.05 -19.84 -69.04
CA MET A 1 -40.01 -21.00 -68.12
C MET A 1 -39.65 -20.45 -66.75
N MET A 2 -40.59 -20.02 -65.89
CA MET A 2 -41.45 -20.80 -64.96
C MET A 2 -40.69 -21.70 -63.94
N SER A 3 -40.44 -21.15 -62.74
CA SER A 3 -40.89 -21.62 -61.38
C SER A 3 -40.39 -23.00 -60.81
N PRO A 4 -40.62 -23.39 -59.52
CA PRO A 4 -40.07 -22.85 -58.25
C PRO A 4 -39.77 -23.93 -57.13
N TRP A 5 -39.24 -23.48 -55.98
CA TRP A 5 -39.54 -23.83 -54.55
C TRP A 5 -39.48 -25.27 -53.95
N LYS A 6 -38.93 -25.33 -52.70
CA LYS A 6 -39.28 -26.08 -51.43
C LYS A 6 -37.99 -26.52 -50.69
N LEU A 7 -37.74 -26.44 -49.36
CA LEU A 7 -38.50 -26.56 -48.09
C LEU A 7 -37.74 -25.89 -46.89
N LEU A 8 -38.48 -25.53 -45.82
CA LEU A 8 -38.11 -25.07 -44.44
C LEU A 8 -37.86 -26.28 -43.45
N PRO A 9 -37.78 -26.16 -42.09
CA PRO A 9 -36.92 -25.38 -41.12
C PRO A 9 -36.51 -26.18 -39.82
N LEU A 10 -35.78 -25.58 -38.85
CA LEU A 10 -35.95 -25.71 -37.35
C LEU A 10 -34.96 -24.74 -36.62
N VAL A 11 -35.35 -23.65 -35.93
CA VAL A 11 -35.79 -23.45 -34.50
C VAL A 11 -34.70 -23.87 -33.48
N ALA A 12 -34.21 -23.07 -32.51
CA ALA A 12 -34.92 -22.23 -31.53
C ALA A 12 -34.07 -21.07 -30.95
N ALA A 13 -34.77 -19.99 -30.57
CA ALA A 13 -34.32 -18.93 -29.66
C ALA A 13 -35.29 -18.90 -28.46
N ILE A 14 -34.83 -18.50 -27.28
CA ILE A 14 -35.70 -18.11 -26.16
C ILE A 14 -35.16 -16.80 -25.57
N THR A 15 -35.97 -15.76 -25.71
CA THR A 15 -35.99 -14.53 -24.90
C THR A 15 -37.30 -14.51 -24.13
N LEU A 16 -37.25 -14.18 -22.83
CA LEU A 16 -38.41 -13.99 -21.96
C LEU A 16 -38.77 -12.50 -21.90
N THR A 17 -40.04 -12.19 -22.16
CA THR A 17 -40.68 -10.92 -21.78
C THR A 17 -42.01 -11.19 -21.10
N ALA A 18 -42.30 -10.31 -20.15
CA ALA A 18 -43.32 -10.39 -19.13
C ALA A 18 -44.76 -10.09 -19.59
N CYS A 19 -45.66 -10.25 -18.61
CA CYS A 19 -46.89 -9.50 -18.34
C CYS A 19 -48.23 -10.24 -18.52
N GLY A 20 -48.99 -10.27 -17.42
CA GLY A 20 -50.41 -9.88 -17.47
C GLY A 20 -51.45 -10.96 -17.14
N GLY A 21 -51.81 -11.06 -15.86
CA GLY A 21 -53.19 -10.80 -15.39
C GLY A 21 -54.33 -11.76 -15.76
N GLY A 22 -54.83 -12.45 -14.73
CA GLY A 22 -56.21 -12.22 -14.26
C GLY A 22 -57.33 -13.19 -14.65
N SER A 23 -57.89 -13.83 -13.61
CA SER A 23 -59.24 -14.41 -13.39
C SER A 23 -59.14 -15.87 -12.90
N GLY A 24 -59.74 -16.35 -11.81
CA GLY A 24 -60.84 -15.86 -10.97
C GLY A 24 -61.90 -16.96 -10.85
N SER A 25 -61.98 -17.66 -9.70
CA SER A 25 -63.14 -18.43 -9.17
C SER A 25 -62.66 -19.27 -7.96
N SER A 26 -63.02 -18.90 -6.71
CA SER A 26 -64.06 -19.51 -5.85
C SER A 26 -63.75 -20.97 -5.43
N SER A 27 -63.92 -21.45 -4.20
CA SER A 27 -64.63 -21.01 -2.98
C SER A 27 -64.30 -21.99 -1.84
N GLY A 28 -64.54 -21.59 -0.58
CA GLY A 28 -64.95 -22.52 0.48
C GLY A 28 -63.97 -22.71 1.65
N GLY A 29 -64.14 -21.93 2.72
CA GLY A 29 -63.54 -22.19 4.03
C GLY A 29 -64.42 -23.05 4.95
N ALA A 30 -63.89 -23.40 6.12
CA ALA A 30 -64.61 -23.47 7.40
C ALA A 30 -63.64 -23.81 8.54
N ALA A 31 -63.92 -23.24 9.71
CA ALA A 31 -63.10 -23.25 10.92
C ALA A 31 -63.71 -24.11 12.05
N SER A 32 -62.96 -24.19 13.16
CA SER A 32 -63.31 -24.63 14.53
C SER A 32 -63.30 -26.16 14.74
N SER A 33 -62.88 -26.74 15.87
CA SER A 33 -62.86 -26.32 17.29
C SER A 33 -61.93 -27.27 18.10
N GLY A 34 -61.51 -26.87 19.31
CA GLY A 34 -60.43 -27.52 20.07
C GLY A 34 -60.81 -28.65 21.05
N ASN A 35 -59.77 -29.26 21.66
CA ASN A 35 -59.68 -29.71 23.05
C ASN A 35 -58.31 -30.37 23.35
N THR A 36 -57.75 -30.07 24.53
CA THR A 36 -56.54 -30.60 25.24
C THR A 36 -56.60 -32.12 25.59
N PRO A 37 -55.59 -32.74 26.27
CA PRO A 37 -54.18 -33.01 25.93
C PRO A 37 -53.81 -34.52 26.15
N THR A 38 -52.67 -35.03 25.65
CA THR A 38 -52.05 -36.34 26.06
C THR A 38 -50.61 -36.44 25.49
N PRO A 39 -49.72 -37.33 26.00
CA PRO A 39 -48.44 -36.91 26.62
C PRO A 39 -47.17 -37.35 25.88
N ASN A 40 -46.06 -36.66 26.19
CA ASN A 40 -44.65 -37.03 26.03
C ASN A 40 -44.22 -37.74 24.71
N GLN A 41 -43.68 -36.94 23.80
CA GLN A 41 -42.52 -37.33 22.99
C GLN A 41 -41.34 -36.46 23.46
N PRO A 42 -40.12 -37.00 23.62
CA PRO A 42 -38.95 -36.19 23.89
C PRO A 42 -38.73 -35.26 22.70
N VAL A 43 -38.62 -33.96 22.97
CA VAL A 43 -38.10 -32.98 22.02
C VAL A 43 -36.60 -33.24 21.96
N ASP A 44 -36.10 -33.67 20.81
CA ASP A 44 -34.67 -33.60 20.51
C ASP A 44 -34.23 -32.15 20.71
N PRO A 45 -33.20 -31.87 21.52
CA PRO A 45 -32.59 -30.57 21.51
C PRO A 45 -31.79 -30.49 20.20
N ASP A 46 -32.45 -30.05 19.14
CA ASP A 46 -31.76 -29.49 17.98
C ASP A 46 -31.21 -28.12 18.40
N GLY A 47 -30.20 -28.16 19.26
CA GLY A 47 -29.23 -27.10 19.43
C GLY A 47 -28.23 -27.30 18.30
N GLY A 48 -28.59 -26.80 17.12
CA GLY A 48 -27.64 -26.62 16.03
C GLY A 48 -26.46 -25.84 16.57
N ASN A 49 -25.35 -26.53 16.78
CA ASN A 49 -24.06 -25.91 16.95
C ASN A 49 -23.77 -25.28 15.59
N GLU A 50 -24.08 -23.99 15.42
CA GLU A 50 -23.47 -23.21 14.34
C GLU A 50 -21.98 -23.29 14.59
N GLY A 51 -21.30 -24.17 13.83
CA GLY A 51 -19.87 -24.38 13.95
C GLY A 51 -19.18 -23.05 13.75
N VAL A 52 -18.62 -22.51 14.82
CA VAL A 52 -17.78 -21.31 14.76
C VAL A 52 -16.52 -21.74 14.02
N ASN A 53 -16.39 -21.36 12.75
CA ASN A 53 -15.13 -21.54 12.04
C ASN A 53 -14.02 -20.85 12.85
N PRO A 54 -12.82 -21.46 12.95
CA PRO A 54 -11.70 -20.80 13.61
C PRO A 54 -11.41 -19.45 12.93
N PRO A 55 -10.95 -18.42 13.67
CA PRO A 55 -10.52 -17.15 13.08
C PRO A 55 -9.50 -17.39 11.95
N ALA A 56 -9.51 -16.53 10.92
CA ALA A 56 -8.54 -16.65 9.85
C ALA A 56 -7.11 -16.57 10.41
N ALA A 57 -6.22 -17.40 9.88
CA ALA A 57 -4.82 -17.38 10.26
C ALA A 57 -3.92 -17.64 9.05
N LEU A 58 -2.80 -16.92 9.01
CA LEU A 58 -1.70 -17.10 8.06
C LEU A 58 -0.44 -17.48 8.82
N ARG A 59 0.21 -18.58 8.43
CA ARG A 59 1.42 -19.11 9.04
C ARG A 59 2.56 -18.99 8.03
N PHE A 60 3.63 -18.32 8.39
CA PHE A 60 4.70 -18.07 7.42
C PHE A 60 6.08 -18.09 8.06
N VAL A 61 7.08 -18.32 7.24
CA VAL A 61 8.48 -18.40 7.66
C VAL A 61 9.22 -17.16 7.16
N VAL A 62 10.10 -16.60 7.98
CA VAL A 62 10.91 -15.41 7.65
C VAL A 62 12.39 -15.78 7.66
N ILE A 63 13.03 -15.64 6.51
CA ILE A 63 14.48 -15.87 6.30
C ILE A 63 15.11 -14.69 5.57
N GLY A 64 16.43 -14.57 5.67
CA GLY A 64 17.24 -13.60 4.94
C GLY A 64 18.68 -14.10 4.88
N ASP A 65 19.47 -13.57 3.95
CA ASP A 65 20.90 -13.86 3.84
C ASP A 65 21.14 -15.38 3.65
N SER A 66 20.22 -16.00 2.90
CA SER A 66 20.19 -17.45 2.75
C SER A 66 21.17 -17.95 1.68
N GLY A 67 21.54 -17.15 0.68
CA GLY A 67 22.13 -17.59 -0.60
C GLY A 67 23.53 -18.19 -0.64
N SER A 68 23.99 -18.85 0.42
CA SER A 68 25.39 -19.29 0.57
C SER A 68 25.73 -20.61 -0.13
N GLY A 69 24.74 -21.50 -0.28
CA GLY A 69 24.93 -22.91 -0.63
C GLY A 69 25.67 -23.72 0.46
N SER A 70 25.76 -23.20 1.68
CA SER A 70 26.54 -23.81 2.77
C SER A 70 25.76 -24.92 3.49
N ALA A 71 26.47 -25.82 4.18
CA ALA A 71 25.84 -26.86 5.00
C ALA A 71 24.87 -26.28 6.06
N GLY A 72 25.16 -25.08 6.59
CA GLY A 72 24.26 -24.38 7.50
C GLY A 72 22.94 -23.99 6.84
N GLN A 73 22.98 -23.51 5.59
CA GLN A 73 21.77 -23.21 4.83
C GLN A 73 20.93 -24.46 4.55
N TYR A 74 21.56 -25.57 4.17
CA TYR A 74 20.84 -26.85 4.00
C TYR A 74 20.16 -27.28 5.29
N ALA A 75 20.85 -27.18 6.42
CA ALA A 75 20.28 -27.47 7.73
C ALA A 75 19.10 -26.52 8.05
N VAL A 76 19.16 -25.25 7.69
CA VAL A 76 18.03 -24.33 7.84
C VAL A 76 16.84 -24.78 6.98
N GLY A 77 17.04 -25.19 5.73
CA GLY A 77 15.98 -25.72 4.88
C GLY A 77 15.30 -26.97 5.47
N GLU A 78 16.09 -27.91 5.99
CA GLU A 78 15.57 -29.09 6.70
C GLU A 78 14.84 -28.73 7.99
N ALA A 79 15.37 -27.78 8.78
CA ALA A 79 14.76 -27.33 10.02
C ALA A 79 13.42 -26.62 9.77
N ILE A 80 13.31 -25.81 8.70
CA ILE A 80 12.03 -25.18 8.30
C ILE A 80 10.99 -26.27 7.99
N ALA A 81 11.33 -27.27 7.19
CA ALA A 81 10.43 -28.36 6.87
C ALA A 81 9.96 -29.10 8.14
N LEU A 82 10.89 -29.40 9.06
CA LEU A 82 10.59 -30.05 10.34
C LEU A 82 9.67 -29.21 11.22
N VAL A 83 9.90 -27.89 11.31
CA VAL A 83 9.02 -26.98 12.05
C VAL A 83 7.63 -26.96 11.42
N CYS A 84 7.53 -26.77 10.10
CA CYS A 84 6.25 -26.71 9.41
C CYS A 84 5.43 -28.01 9.58
N GLU A 85 6.05 -29.18 9.46
CA GLU A 85 5.38 -30.48 9.66
C GLU A 85 4.87 -30.69 11.10
N ASN A 86 5.54 -30.11 12.10
CA ASN A 86 5.15 -30.23 13.52
C ASN A 86 4.25 -29.08 13.99
N LYS A 87 3.86 -28.16 13.09
CA LYS A 87 2.96 -27.03 13.35
C LYS A 87 1.56 -27.21 12.78
N ASP A 88 1.26 -28.38 12.18
CA ASP A 88 -0.07 -28.69 11.67
C ASP A 88 -1.14 -28.52 12.77
N GLU A 89 -2.18 -27.75 12.44
CA GLU A 89 -3.30 -27.47 13.33
C GLU A 89 -4.54 -28.23 12.86
N PHE A 90 -5.30 -28.77 13.81
CA PHE A 90 -6.53 -29.49 13.53
C PHE A 90 -7.68 -28.82 14.28
N PHE A 91 -8.70 -28.37 13.55
CA PHE A 91 -9.97 -27.89 14.08
C PHE A 91 -11.09 -28.80 13.62
N ASP A 92 -11.69 -29.53 14.56
CA ASP A 92 -12.59 -30.65 14.28
C ASP A 92 -11.96 -31.64 13.26
N ASP A 93 -12.60 -31.84 12.11
CA ASP A 93 -12.13 -32.72 11.05
C ASP A 93 -11.27 -31.99 9.97
N MET A 94 -10.99 -30.69 10.15
CA MET A 94 -10.20 -29.88 9.23
C MET A 94 -8.73 -29.78 9.67
N ALA A 95 -7.82 -30.13 8.76
CA ALA A 95 -6.38 -29.95 8.93
C ALA A 95 -5.93 -28.66 8.24
N PHE A 96 -5.12 -27.87 8.93
CA PHE A 96 -4.44 -26.68 8.42
C PHE A 96 -2.93 -26.93 8.47
N PRO A 97 -2.20 -26.76 7.35
CA PRO A 97 -0.76 -26.96 7.33
C PRO A 97 -0.08 -25.96 8.27
N GLY A 98 1.04 -26.37 8.87
CA GLY A 98 1.80 -25.54 9.80
C GLY A 98 2.44 -24.29 9.18
N CYS A 99 2.53 -24.20 7.85
CA CYS A 99 3.10 -23.09 7.09
C CYS A 99 2.41 -22.94 5.73
N ASP A 100 2.20 -21.69 5.30
CA ASP A 100 1.52 -21.31 4.06
C ASP A 100 2.50 -20.71 3.03
N LEU A 101 3.51 -19.95 3.48
CA LEU A 101 4.51 -19.30 2.62
C LEU A 101 5.83 -19.01 3.35
N VAL A 102 6.85 -18.65 2.59
CA VAL A 102 8.13 -18.13 3.08
C VAL A 102 8.34 -16.72 2.55
N VAL A 103 8.85 -15.82 3.39
CA VAL A 103 9.35 -14.49 2.97
C VAL A 103 10.87 -14.46 3.09
N GLY A 104 11.53 -14.00 2.03
CA GLY A 104 12.99 -13.88 1.90
C GLY A 104 13.44 -12.42 1.90
N LEU A 105 14.34 -12.08 2.82
CA LEU A 105 14.75 -10.70 3.12
C LEU A 105 16.06 -10.27 2.42
N GLY A 106 16.31 -10.78 1.22
CA GLY A 106 17.45 -10.40 0.39
C GLY A 106 18.72 -11.19 0.68
N ASP A 107 19.75 -10.87 -0.10
CA ASP A 107 20.99 -11.63 -0.20
C ASP A 107 20.70 -13.10 -0.54
N ASN A 108 19.90 -13.24 -1.60
CA ASN A 108 19.35 -14.51 -2.01
C ASN A 108 20.39 -15.39 -2.68
N ILE A 109 21.39 -14.80 -3.33
CA ILE A 109 22.48 -15.50 -4.01
C ILE A 109 23.83 -14.80 -3.73
N TYR A 110 24.63 -15.36 -2.82
CA TYR A 110 25.99 -14.90 -2.55
C TYR A 110 26.98 -15.34 -3.63
N GLU A 111 28.15 -14.74 -3.80
CA GLU A 111 28.59 -13.48 -3.19
C GLU A 111 28.23 -12.27 -4.06
N SER A 112 27.76 -12.48 -5.29
CA SER A 112 27.62 -11.42 -6.30
C SER A 112 26.40 -11.60 -7.18
N GLY A 113 25.33 -12.19 -6.63
CA GLY A 113 24.10 -12.45 -7.37
C GLY A 113 24.30 -13.41 -8.54
N VAL A 114 23.29 -13.42 -9.41
CA VAL A 114 23.28 -14.18 -10.67
C VAL A 114 23.68 -13.28 -11.85
N THR A 115 24.09 -13.90 -12.96
CA THR A 115 24.50 -13.19 -14.19
C THR A 115 23.57 -13.41 -15.38
N SER A 116 22.59 -14.31 -15.21
CA SER A 116 21.51 -14.57 -16.17
C SER A 116 20.34 -15.22 -15.44
N VAL A 117 19.20 -15.30 -16.12
CA VAL A 117 17.99 -15.96 -15.59
C VAL A 117 18.13 -17.49 -15.47
N ASP A 118 19.04 -18.10 -16.22
CA ASP A 118 19.34 -19.53 -16.21
C ASP A 118 20.65 -19.87 -15.49
N ASP A 119 21.15 -18.93 -14.66
CA ASP A 119 22.40 -19.11 -13.91
C ASP A 119 22.29 -20.31 -12.95
N PRO A 120 23.22 -21.30 -13.02
CA PRO A 120 23.19 -22.49 -12.16
C PRO A 120 23.15 -22.20 -10.65
N GLN A 121 23.52 -20.98 -10.25
CA GLN A 121 23.44 -20.56 -8.86
C GLN A 121 22.03 -20.61 -8.28
N PHE A 122 20.96 -20.45 -9.07
CA PHE A 122 19.59 -20.68 -8.60
C PHE A 122 19.43 -22.12 -8.09
N GLU A 123 19.95 -23.10 -8.82
CA GLU A 123 19.91 -24.51 -8.39
C GLU A 123 20.73 -24.72 -7.11
N GLU A 124 21.95 -24.21 -7.09
CA GLU A 124 22.93 -24.47 -6.03
C GLU A 124 22.61 -23.77 -4.72
N LYS A 125 22.02 -22.57 -4.77
CA LYS A 125 21.88 -21.66 -3.62
C LYS A 125 20.44 -21.38 -3.22
N PHE A 126 19.47 -21.75 -4.04
CA PHE A 126 18.06 -21.68 -3.67
C PHE A 126 17.38 -23.05 -3.76
N GLU A 127 17.38 -23.68 -4.94
CA GLU A 127 16.53 -24.84 -5.17
C GLU A 127 16.93 -26.04 -4.32
N LYS A 128 18.23 -26.38 -4.28
CA LYS A 128 18.72 -27.52 -3.50
C LYS A 128 18.68 -27.29 -1.98
N PRO A 129 19.18 -26.17 -1.42
CA PRO A 129 19.15 -25.98 0.03
C PRO A 129 17.75 -25.97 0.61
N PHE A 130 16.77 -25.48 -0.16
CA PHE A 130 15.38 -25.42 0.26
C PHE A 130 14.49 -26.50 -0.36
N GLU A 131 15.03 -27.54 -1.00
CA GLU A 131 14.24 -28.63 -1.58
C GLU A 131 13.22 -29.27 -0.60
N PRO A 132 13.51 -29.41 0.72
CA PRO A 132 12.51 -29.88 1.68
C PRO A 132 11.31 -28.93 1.87
N VAL A 133 11.42 -27.65 1.49
CA VAL A 133 10.40 -26.61 1.72
C VAL A 133 9.56 -26.41 0.46
N GLN A 134 8.42 -27.09 0.39
CA GLN A 134 7.50 -27.09 -0.75
C GLN A 134 6.45 -25.96 -0.66
N LEU A 135 6.89 -24.74 -0.37
CA LEU A 135 6.07 -23.53 -0.21
C LEU A 135 6.46 -22.46 -1.24
N PRO A 136 5.58 -21.47 -1.54
CA PRO A 136 5.98 -20.28 -2.27
C PRO A 136 6.88 -19.38 -1.39
N PHE A 137 7.95 -18.86 -2.00
CA PHE A 137 8.91 -17.92 -1.44
C PHE A 137 8.71 -16.55 -2.08
N TYR A 138 8.47 -15.52 -1.29
CA TYR A 138 8.35 -14.14 -1.71
C TYR A 138 9.63 -13.39 -1.34
N MET A 139 10.41 -13.00 -2.34
CA MET A 139 11.81 -12.56 -2.17
C MET A 139 11.95 -11.06 -2.38
N VAL A 140 12.78 -10.41 -1.56
CA VAL A 140 13.32 -9.06 -1.84
C VAL A 140 14.80 -9.17 -2.25
N LEU A 141 15.39 -8.09 -2.77
CA LEU A 141 16.83 -8.05 -3.12
C LEU A 141 17.68 -7.52 -1.97
N GLY A 142 18.90 -8.04 -1.86
CA GLY A 142 19.98 -7.50 -1.02
C GLY A 142 21.14 -6.89 -1.80
N ASN A 143 22.16 -6.42 -1.08
CA ASN A 143 23.34 -5.79 -1.70
C ASN A 143 24.23 -6.80 -2.43
N HIS A 144 24.23 -8.08 -2.02
CA HIS A 144 24.97 -9.11 -2.75
C HIS A 144 24.29 -9.47 -4.08
N ASP A 145 22.96 -9.41 -4.14
CA ASP A 145 22.20 -9.63 -5.37
C ASP A 145 22.46 -8.53 -6.42
N ASN A 146 22.78 -7.32 -5.94
CA ASN A 146 23.04 -6.12 -6.73
C ASN A 146 24.54 -5.76 -6.85
N THR A 147 25.43 -6.76 -6.82
CA THR A 147 26.88 -6.52 -6.88
C THR A 147 27.36 -6.03 -8.26
N ALA A 148 28.22 -5.01 -8.29
CA ALA A 148 28.96 -4.63 -9.51
C ALA A 148 30.41 -5.12 -9.54
N TYR A 149 31.20 -4.82 -8.50
CA TYR A 149 32.66 -4.95 -8.52
C TYR A 149 33.18 -5.95 -7.49
N VAL A 150 32.70 -5.85 -6.25
CA VAL A 150 33.10 -6.67 -5.11
C VAL A 150 31.84 -7.22 -4.45
N GLY A 151 31.86 -8.50 -4.10
CA GLY A 151 30.70 -9.16 -3.50
C GLY A 151 30.13 -8.36 -2.33
N GLY A 152 28.86 -7.97 -2.46
CA GLY A 152 28.14 -7.18 -1.47
C GLY A 152 28.31 -5.66 -1.58
N ASP A 153 28.90 -5.14 -2.64
CA ASP A 153 29.02 -3.68 -2.80
C ASP A 153 27.70 -2.97 -3.13
N GLY A 154 26.67 -3.71 -3.60
CA GLY A 154 25.38 -3.13 -3.97
C GLY A 154 25.43 -2.10 -5.10
N ALA A 155 26.53 -2.03 -5.88
CA ALA A 155 26.78 -0.94 -6.82
C ALA A 155 26.37 -1.26 -8.27
N GLY A 156 25.61 -2.34 -8.50
CA GLY A 156 25.16 -2.80 -9.81
C GLY A 156 23.72 -3.31 -9.77
N ASN A 157 22.78 -2.41 -9.55
CA ASN A 157 21.37 -2.73 -9.32
C ASN A 157 20.69 -3.45 -10.48
N ALA A 158 21.11 -3.17 -11.72
CA ALA A 158 20.61 -3.90 -12.91
C ALA A 158 20.81 -5.42 -12.83
N ARG A 159 21.74 -5.92 -11.99
CA ARG A 159 21.92 -7.36 -11.78
C ARG A 159 20.73 -8.02 -11.10
N GLY A 160 20.05 -7.29 -10.20
CA GLY A 160 18.88 -7.79 -9.49
C GLY A 160 17.73 -8.19 -10.43
N GLU A 161 17.66 -7.62 -11.65
CA GLU A 161 16.62 -7.96 -12.63
C GLU A 161 16.61 -9.44 -12.98
N PHE A 162 17.76 -10.12 -13.00
CA PHE A 162 17.79 -11.55 -13.32
C PHE A 162 17.01 -12.41 -12.31
N GLN A 163 16.87 -11.94 -11.07
CA GLN A 163 16.07 -12.60 -10.04
C GLN A 163 14.57 -12.32 -10.20
N VAL A 164 14.21 -11.13 -10.67
CA VAL A 164 12.84 -10.79 -11.08
C VAL A 164 12.45 -11.62 -12.31
N ASP A 165 13.30 -11.65 -13.34
CA ASP A 165 13.12 -12.42 -14.57
C ASP A 165 12.96 -13.92 -14.27
N TYR A 166 13.63 -14.46 -13.23
CA TYR A 166 13.52 -15.87 -12.87
C TYR A 166 12.10 -16.26 -12.45
N THR A 167 11.31 -15.33 -11.88
CA THR A 167 9.89 -15.57 -11.59
C THR A 167 9.09 -15.88 -12.86
N TYR A 168 9.45 -15.24 -13.98
CA TYR A 168 8.74 -15.37 -15.26
C TYR A 168 9.38 -16.38 -16.21
N PHE A 169 10.54 -16.93 -15.87
CA PHE A 169 11.28 -17.83 -16.74
C PHE A 169 10.63 -19.21 -16.82
N ASP A 170 10.22 -19.61 -18.02
CA ASP A 170 9.65 -20.93 -18.29
C ASP A 170 10.61 -22.09 -17.95
N GLY A 171 11.92 -21.83 -17.92
CA GLY A 171 12.95 -22.80 -17.57
C GLY A 171 13.28 -22.90 -16.07
N LYS A 172 12.54 -22.21 -15.19
CA LYS A 172 12.77 -22.28 -13.75
C LYS A 172 12.58 -23.70 -13.21
N LEU A 173 13.38 -24.05 -12.20
CA LEU A 173 13.43 -25.41 -11.67
C LEU A 173 12.23 -25.74 -10.78
N SER A 174 11.62 -24.74 -10.16
CA SER A 174 10.35 -24.89 -9.44
C SER A 174 9.51 -23.60 -9.50
N SER A 175 8.22 -23.69 -9.16
CA SER A 175 7.33 -22.52 -9.05
C SER A 175 7.43 -21.82 -7.68
N ARG A 176 8.41 -22.19 -6.85
CA ARG A 176 8.52 -21.70 -5.48
C ARG A 176 9.06 -20.27 -5.42
N TRP A 177 9.90 -19.87 -6.37
CA TRP A 177 10.46 -18.52 -6.42
C TRP A 177 9.45 -17.49 -6.95
N ASN A 178 9.06 -16.53 -6.11
CA ASN A 178 8.16 -15.42 -6.46
C ASN A 178 8.80 -14.07 -6.11
N MET A 179 9.03 -13.28 -7.14
CA MET A 179 9.59 -11.94 -7.10
C MET A 179 9.11 -11.21 -8.35
N PRO A 180 7.84 -10.78 -8.39
CA PRO A 180 7.21 -10.27 -9.60
C PRO A 180 7.77 -8.93 -10.07
N ASP A 181 8.38 -8.17 -9.17
CA ASP A 181 9.08 -6.93 -9.42
C ASP A 181 10.14 -6.73 -8.31
N ARG A 182 10.97 -5.71 -8.39
CA ARG A 182 11.97 -5.37 -7.35
C ARG A 182 11.33 -4.89 -6.05
N TYR A 183 10.23 -4.14 -6.16
CA TYR A 183 9.35 -3.78 -5.07
C TYR A 183 7.91 -4.08 -5.47
N TYR A 184 7.14 -4.69 -4.57
CA TYR A 184 5.79 -5.17 -4.89
C TYR A 184 4.96 -5.41 -3.62
N GLN A 185 3.64 -5.52 -3.80
CA GLN A 185 2.71 -5.89 -2.76
C GLN A 185 2.24 -7.33 -2.97
N HIS A 186 2.16 -8.10 -1.88
CA HIS A 186 1.57 -9.43 -1.88
C HIS A 186 0.59 -9.58 -0.72
N SER A 187 -0.69 -9.79 -1.06
CA SER A 187 -1.76 -10.08 -0.10
C SER A 187 -1.88 -11.57 0.18
N ALA A 188 -1.96 -11.94 1.45
CA ALA A 188 -2.07 -13.33 1.89
C ALA A 188 -3.06 -13.51 3.04
N GLY A 189 -3.81 -14.61 2.98
CA GLY A 189 -4.91 -14.89 3.89
C GLY A 189 -6.11 -13.97 3.66
N THR A 190 -7.28 -14.40 4.10
CA THR A 190 -8.52 -13.63 3.99
C THR A 190 -9.25 -13.73 5.32
N THR A 191 -9.69 -12.60 5.86
CA THR A 191 -10.48 -12.55 7.09
C THR A 191 -11.78 -13.34 6.94
N THR A 192 -12.25 -13.93 8.04
CA THR A 192 -13.55 -14.60 8.08
C THR A 192 -14.70 -13.61 8.26
N THR A 193 -14.44 -12.48 8.92
CA THR A 193 -15.38 -11.38 9.10
C THR A 193 -14.98 -10.19 8.22
N ASN A 194 -15.90 -9.70 7.39
CA ASN A 194 -15.65 -8.67 6.36
C ASN A 194 -14.46 -9.01 5.43
N PRO A 195 -14.66 -9.81 4.36
CA PRO A 195 -13.56 -10.39 3.58
C PRO A 195 -12.59 -9.34 3.01
N ARG A 196 -11.42 -9.26 3.63
CA ARG A 196 -10.26 -8.44 3.23
C ARG A 196 -8.96 -9.21 3.48
N PRO A 197 -7.80 -8.79 2.96
CA PRO A 197 -6.53 -9.47 3.22
C PRO A 197 -6.22 -9.56 4.73
N LEU A 198 -5.73 -10.71 5.18
CA LEU A 198 -5.26 -10.85 6.57
C LEU A 198 -3.89 -10.18 6.74
N VAL A 199 -3.00 -10.36 5.77
CA VAL A 199 -1.67 -9.75 5.75
C VAL A 199 -1.37 -9.20 4.36
N ASP A 200 -0.91 -7.96 4.29
CA ASP A 200 -0.24 -7.41 3.11
C ASP A 200 1.26 -7.30 3.38
N PHE A 201 2.03 -7.91 2.50
CA PHE A 201 3.49 -7.82 2.47
C PHE A 201 3.93 -6.78 1.44
N PHE A 202 4.75 -5.82 1.84
CA PHE A 202 5.30 -4.77 1.00
C PHE A 202 6.81 -5.00 0.83
N ALA A 203 7.19 -5.66 -0.26
CA ALA A 203 8.58 -5.86 -0.64
C ALA A 203 9.19 -4.54 -1.11
N LEU A 204 10.28 -4.12 -0.46
CA LEU A 204 11.02 -2.90 -0.74
C LEU A 204 12.42 -3.26 -1.25
N ASP A 205 12.79 -2.75 -2.42
CA ASP A 205 14.18 -2.74 -2.85
C ASP A 205 14.96 -1.66 -2.09
N SER A 206 15.60 -2.07 -0.99
CA SER A 206 16.38 -1.14 -0.17
C SER A 206 17.70 -0.71 -0.82
N ASN A 207 18.24 -1.46 -1.78
CA ASN A 207 19.64 -1.30 -2.20
C ASN A 207 19.92 0.01 -2.98
N PRO A 208 19.10 0.43 -3.95
CA PRO A 208 19.26 1.73 -4.63
C PRO A 208 19.23 2.95 -3.70
N ILE A 209 18.60 2.80 -2.53
CA ILE A 209 18.39 3.88 -1.55
C ILE A 209 19.45 3.85 -0.44
N ALA A 210 19.68 2.67 0.14
CA ALA A 210 20.60 2.44 1.25
C ALA A 210 22.06 2.29 0.80
N GLY A 211 22.28 1.91 -0.46
CA GLY A 211 23.60 1.63 -1.01
C GLY A 211 24.56 2.80 -0.89
N GLY A 212 25.75 2.52 -0.37
CA GLY A 212 26.80 3.52 -0.16
C GLY A 212 27.47 4.02 -1.44
N PHE A 213 27.27 3.33 -2.56
CA PHE A 213 27.88 3.63 -3.84
C PHE A 213 26.83 4.09 -4.85
N ALA A 214 27.18 5.09 -5.66
CA ALA A 214 26.33 5.50 -6.77
C ALA A 214 26.30 4.38 -7.83
N ASP A 215 25.10 4.06 -8.31
CA ASP A 215 24.95 3.15 -9.44
C ASP A 215 25.46 3.83 -10.73
N PRO A 216 26.20 3.13 -11.60
CA PRO A 216 26.55 3.66 -12.92
C PRO A 216 25.34 3.87 -13.84
N ASP A 217 24.23 3.16 -13.60
CA ASP A 217 22.97 3.32 -14.30
C ASP A 217 22.05 4.28 -13.54
N LEU A 218 21.75 5.41 -14.19
CA LEU A 218 20.90 6.45 -13.62
C LEU A 218 19.44 6.00 -13.43
N ALA A 219 19.03 4.90 -14.06
CA ALA A 219 17.72 4.29 -13.83
C ALA A 219 17.53 3.80 -12.40
N TYR A 220 18.61 3.52 -11.66
CA TYR A 220 18.60 3.11 -10.26
C TYR A 220 19.10 4.22 -9.33
N ALA A 221 19.15 5.46 -9.80
CA ALA A 221 19.56 6.57 -8.96
C ALA A 221 18.49 6.86 -7.88
N TYR A 222 18.92 7.12 -6.65
CA TYR A 222 17.99 7.36 -5.54
C TYR A 222 16.99 8.52 -5.80
N HIS A 223 17.37 9.53 -6.59
CA HIS A 223 16.54 10.71 -6.86
C HIS A 223 15.50 10.51 -7.98
N THR A 224 15.50 9.34 -8.61
CA THR A 224 14.46 8.89 -9.54
C THR A 224 13.83 7.63 -8.98
N TYR A 225 14.54 6.50 -9.06
CA TYR A 225 14.09 5.21 -8.57
C TYR A 225 13.63 5.23 -7.11
N GLY A 226 14.43 5.85 -6.23
CA GLY A 226 14.10 5.93 -4.82
C GLY A 226 12.84 6.75 -4.55
N ILE A 227 12.60 7.82 -5.33
CA ILE A 227 11.38 8.63 -5.25
C ILE A 227 10.18 7.85 -5.79
N ASP A 228 10.33 7.16 -6.92
CA ASP A 228 9.27 6.33 -7.51
C ASP A 228 8.83 5.22 -6.54
N GLN A 229 9.80 4.52 -5.95
CA GLN A 229 9.55 3.49 -4.95
C GLN A 229 8.93 4.09 -3.68
N ARG A 230 9.36 5.28 -3.25
CA ARG A 230 8.76 5.96 -2.09
C ARG A 230 7.29 6.27 -2.36
N ASN A 231 6.98 6.83 -3.53
CA ASN A 231 5.62 7.17 -3.92
C ASN A 231 4.74 5.92 -4.02
N TRP A 232 5.29 4.85 -4.60
CA TRP A 232 4.64 3.54 -4.59
C TRP A 232 4.38 3.05 -3.16
N ALA A 233 5.39 3.05 -2.28
CA ALA A 233 5.29 2.50 -0.92
C ALA A 233 4.24 3.26 -0.10
N VAL A 234 4.24 4.58 -0.22
CA VAL A 234 3.24 5.47 0.38
C VAL A 234 1.84 5.13 -0.07
N ASN A 235 1.62 4.99 -1.38
CA ASN A 235 0.30 4.71 -1.93
C ASN A 235 -0.15 3.30 -1.55
N ALA A 236 0.74 2.31 -1.68
CA ALA A 236 0.43 0.92 -1.39
C ALA A 236 0.13 0.67 0.09
N LEU A 237 0.90 1.28 1.01
CA LEU A 237 0.66 1.18 2.45
C LEU A 237 -0.59 1.95 2.87
N GLY A 238 -0.81 3.15 2.30
CA GLY A 238 -2.00 3.96 2.56
C GLY A 238 -3.27 3.27 2.12
N SER A 239 -3.33 2.80 0.87
CA SER A 239 -4.55 2.19 0.29
C SER A 239 -4.82 0.74 0.71
N SER A 240 -4.00 0.16 1.59
CA SER A 240 -4.17 -1.23 2.03
C SER A 240 -5.18 -1.33 3.16
N ASP A 241 -6.18 -2.18 2.98
CA ASP A 241 -7.21 -2.52 3.98
C ASP A 241 -6.84 -3.78 4.80
N ALA A 242 -5.61 -4.29 4.66
CA ALA A 242 -5.19 -5.52 5.33
C ALA A 242 -5.13 -5.40 6.86
N VAL A 243 -5.42 -6.49 7.57
CA VAL A 243 -5.34 -6.50 9.05
C VAL A 243 -3.91 -6.26 9.55
N PHE A 244 -2.91 -6.84 8.90
CA PHE A 244 -1.49 -6.59 9.19
C PHE A 244 -0.77 -6.08 7.95
N LYS A 245 -0.09 -4.94 8.08
CA LYS A 245 0.78 -4.37 7.04
C LYS A 245 2.24 -4.66 7.41
N ILE A 246 2.94 -5.44 6.59
CA ILE A 246 4.31 -5.89 6.86
C ILE A 246 5.25 -5.39 5.77
N ALA A 247 6.15 -4.47 6.11
CA ALA A 247 7.22 -4.06 5.21
C ALA A 247 8.37 -5.07 5.23
N MET A 248 8.89 -5.41 4.05
CA MET A 248 10.01 -6.34 3.86
C MET A 248 11.13 -5.62 3.13
N SER A 249 12.35 -5.70 3.64
CA SER A 249 13.52 -5.08 3.04
C SER A 249 14.77 -5.91 3.31
N HIS A 250 15.89 -5.58 2.68
CA HIS A 250 17.17 -6.18 3.07
C HIS A 250 17.86 -5.35 4.16
N HIS A 251 18.07 -4.05 3.93
CA HIS A 251 18.74 -3.18 4.89
C HIS A 251 17.82 -2.80 6.07
N PRO A 252 18.28 -2.93 7.32
CA PRO A 252 17.46 -2.69 8.51
C PRO A 252 17.35 -1.21 8.88
N TYR A 253 16.19 -0.77 9.38
CA TYR A 253 16.10 0.55 10.04
C TYR A 253 16.85 0.56 11.39
N LEU A 254 16.64 -0.48 12.21
CA LEU A 254 17.37 -0.71 13.47
C LEU A 254 18.06 -2.07 13.43
N SER A 255 19.29 -2.14 13.96
CA SER A 255 19.97 -3.41 14.21
C SER A 255 20.99 -3.28 15.34
N ASN A 256 21.08 -4.30 16.19
CA ASN A 256 22.15 -4.49 17.18
C ASN A 256 23.38 -5.24 16.60
N GLY A 257 23.28 -5.66 15.34
CA GLY A 257 24.34 -6.28 14.58
C GLY A 257 25.46 -5.30 14.19
N SER A 258 26.38 -5.80 13.37
CA SER A 258 27.58 -5.06 12.96
C SER A 258 27.32 -3.88 12.04
N HIS A 259 26.32 -3.98 11.16
CA HIS A 259 25.98 -2.93 10.21
C HIS A 259 25.19 -1.83 10.91
N GLY A 260 24.26 -2.19 11.80
CA GLY A 260 23.65 -1.26 12.74
C GLY A 260 22.46 -0.47 12.18
N ASN A 261 22.17 0.68 12.78
CA ASN A 261 20.97 1.46 12.46
C ASN A 261 21.17 2.31 11.21
N ALA A 262 20.10 2.51 10.44
CA ALA A 262 20.07 3.48 9.36
C ALA A 262 20.39 4.89 9.89
N GLY A 263 21.24 5.62 9.17
CA GLY A 263 21.85 6.88 9.62
C GLY A 263 23.16 6.71 10.41
N ASN A 264 23.57 5.46 10.71
CA ASN A 264 24.85 5.16 11.33
C ASN A 264 25.43 3.80 10.90
N TYR A 265 25.19 3.40 9.64
CA TYR A 265 25.68 2.11 9.12
C TYR A 265 27.20 1.99 9.22
N ASP A 266 27.66 0.79 9.58
CA ASP A 266 29.07 0.42 9.74
C ASP A 266 29.85 1.34 10.70
N GLY A 267 29.14 1.99 11.64
CA GLY A 267 29.71 2.96 12.57
C GLY A 267 30.16 4.26 11.90
N VAL A 268 29.69 4.53 10.68
CA VAL A 268 29.91 5.78 9.95
C VAL A 268 28.88 6.81 10.42
N PRO A 269 29.29 7.90 11.08
CA PRO A 269 28.34 8.93 11.52
C PRO A 269 27.68 9.62 10.31
N GLY A 270 26.36 9.76 10.34
CA GLY A 270 25.57 10.41 9.30
C GLY A 270 26.02 11.84 8.99
N GLU A 271 26.55 12.58 9.95
CA GLU A 271 27.05 13.95 9.74
C GLU A 271 28.35 13.99 8.92
N LEU A 272 29.10 12.88 8.85
CA LEU A 272 30.36 12.80 8.12
C LEU A 272 30.18 12.27 6.71
N LEU A 273 29.44 11.17 6.54
CA LEU A 273 29.22 10.50 5.25
C LEU A 273 27.77 9.98 5.17
N PRO A 274 26.78 10.86 4.99
CA PRO A 274 25.36 10.55 5.16
C PRO A 274 24.86 9.41 4.26
N VAL A 275 25.38 9.32 3.04
CA VAL A 275 25.02 8.23 2.11
C VAL A 275 25.51 6.88 2.62
N LEU A 276 26.78 6.78 3.02
CA LEU A 276 27.37 5.54 3.56
C LEU A 276 26.73 5.14 4.90
N ALA A 277 26.30 6.13 5.69
CA ALA A 277 25.66 5.91 6.95
C ALA A 277 24.21 5.39 6.81
N GLY A 278 23.63 5.39 5.60
CA GLY A 278 22.24 4.98 5.39
C GLY A 278 21.20 6.05 5.73
N GLU A 279 21.57 7.34 5.76
CA GLU A 279 20.62 8.44 6.05
C GLU A 279 19.47 8.49 5.04
N ARG A 280 19.72 8.16 3.78
CA ARG A 280 18.67 8.07 2.74
C ARG A 280 17.65 6.98 3.07
N TRP A 281 18.13 5.83 3.53
CA TRP A 281 17.24 4.74 3.93
C TRP A 281 16.46 5.10 5.19
N LYS A 282 17.12 5.71 6.17
CA LYS A 282 16.46 6.22 7.37
C LYS A 282 15.32 7.17 7.00
N ALA A 283 15.60 8.17 6.15
CA ALA A 283 14.60 9.13 5.70
C ALA A 283 13.47 8.47 4.91
N PHE A 284 13.77 7.53 4.00
CA PHE A 284 12.75 6.77 3.28
C PHE A 284 11.81 6.04 4.24
N MET A 285 12.38 5.37 5.24
CA MET A 285 11.63 4.60 6.23
C MET A 285 10.74 5.51 7.07
N GLU A 286 11.27 6.62 7.58
CA GLU A 286 10.52 7.58 8.40
C GLU A 286 9.39 8.27 7.62
N GLU A 287 9.55 8.44 6.29
CA GLU A 287 8.57 9.12 5.43
C GLU A 287 7.50 8.18 4.83
N ALA A 288 7.87 6.94 4.50
CA ALA A 288 7.03 6.03 3.73
C ALA A 288 6.49 4.83 4.52
N VAL A 289 7.19 4.38 5.57
CA VAL A 289 6.94 3.06 6.17
C VAL A 289 6.64 3.12 7.67
N CYS A 290 7.36 3.98 8.40
CA CYS A 290 7.23 4.11 9.84
C CYS A 290 5.81 4.50 10.24
N ASP A 291 5.33 3.89 11.32
CA ASP A 291 3.95 3.98 11.84
C ASP A 291 2.87 3.40 10.91
N GLN A 292 3.06 3.43 9.59
CA GLN A 292 2.18 2.85 8.57
C GLN A 292 2.19 1.32 8.62
N ALA A 293 3.38 0.72 8.61
CA ALA A 293 3.55 -0.73 8.75
C ALA A 293 3.48 -1.15 10.23
N ASP A 294 2.84 -2.29 10.50
CA ASP A 294 2.88 -2.94 11.82
C ASP A 294 4.27 -3.48 12.14
N PHE A 295 4.91 -4.05 11.13
CA PHE A 295 6.24 -4.66 11.26
C PHE A 295 7.14 -4.28 10.09
N LEU A 296 8.43 -4.09 10.38
CA LEU A 296 9.50 -4.09 9.40
C LEU A 296 10.35 -5.35 9.57
N PHE A 297 10.44 -6.16 8.51
CA PHE A 297 11.32 -7.31 8.43
C PHE A 297 12.54 -6.98 7.58
N ALA A 298 13.73 -7.24 8.11
CA ALA A 298 15.01 -7.05 7.41
C ALA A 298 16.01 -8.19 7.62
N GLY A 299 17.01 -8.28 6.75
CA GLY A 299 18.15 -9.18 6.85
C GLY A 299 19.44 -8.40 7.14
N HIS A 300 20.46 -8.62 6.29
CA HIS A 300 21.73 -7.88 6.18
C HIS A 300 22.70 -8.10 7.34
N ASP A 301 22.25 -7.92 8.58
CA ASP A 301 23.01 -8.39 9.74
C ASP A 301 22.75 -9.88 9.94
N HIS A 302 23.84 -10.67 9.93
CA HIS A 302 23.75 -12.13 9.93
C HIS A 302 23.45 -12.73 11.32
N ASP A 303 22.34 -12.30 11.91
CA ASP A 303 21.86 -12.68 13.24
C ASP A 303 20.32 -12.66 13.28
N LEU A 304 19.75 -12.99 14.44
CA LEU A 304 18.30 -12.98 14.69
C LEU A 304 17.96 -11.95 15.74
N GLN A 305 16.98 -11.07 15.48
CA GLN A 305 16.56 -10.04 16.44
C GLN A 305 15.05 -9.79 16.38
N VAL A 306 14.48 -9.46 17.55
CA VAL A 306 13.13 -8.91 17.74
C VAL A 306 13.32 -7.61 18.52
N LEU A 307 13.40 -6.49 17.83
CA LEU A 307 13.64 -5.18 18.41
C LEU A 307 12.33 -4.43 18.63
N ASN A 308 12.32 -3.60 19.66
CA ASN A 308 11.13 -2.85 20.06
C ASN A 308 10.87 -1.67 19.12
N ALA A 309 9.59 -1.35 18.95
CA ALA A 309 9.15 -0.06 18.43
C ALA A 309 9.84 1.10 19.16
N VAL A 310 10.18 2.15 18.39
CA VAL A 310 10.87 3.34 18.88
C VAL A 310 10.07 4.59 18.53
N PRO A 311 10.16 5.67 19.33
CA PRO A 311 9.38 6.89 19.07
C PRO A 311 9.59 7.51 17.69
N SER A 312 10.76 7.32 17.06
CA SER A 312 11.03 7.85 15.71
C SER A 312 10.32 7.07 14.59
N CYS A 313 9.78 5.89 14.88
CA CYS A 313 9.10 5.03 13.91
C CYS A 313 7.75 4.51 14.41
N GLY A 314 7.14 5.25 15.35
CA GLY A 314 5.78 5.03 15.83
C GLY A 314 5.56 3.63 16.40
N ARG A 315 4.50 2.97 15.92
CA ARG A 315 4.11 1.62 16.36
C ARG A 315 4.90 0.49 15.72
N THR A 316 5.71 0.76 14.70
CA THR A 316 6.34 -0.28 13.88
C THR A 316 7.35 -1.08 14.73
N GLU A 317 7.13 -2.39 14.83
CA GLU A 317 8.05 -3.32 15.49
C GLU A 317 9.05 -3.90 14.45
N PHE A 318 10.23 -4.35 14.88
CA PHE A 318 11.31 -4.73 13.95
C PHE A 318 11.76 -6.18 14.16
N ILE A 319 11.90 -6.92 13.06
CA ILE A 319 12.45 -8.28 13.04
C ILE A 319 13.65 -8.32 12.11
N ILE A 320 14.79 -8.77 12.62
CA ILE A 320 16.00 -9.04 11.82
C ILE A 320 16.15 -10.55 11.70
N SER A 321 16.14 -11.08 10.47
CA SER A 321 16.31 -12.50 10.17
C SER A 321 17.37 -12.70 9.10
N GLY A 322 18.65 -12.46 9.41
CA GLY A 322 19.76 -12.61 8.46
C GLY A 322 20.62 -13.87 8.67
N ALA A 323 20.11 -14.85 9.42
CA ALA A 323 20.92 -15.99 9.85
C ALA A 323 20.67 -17.29 9.06
N ALA A 324 20.10 -17.23 7.85
CA ALA A 324 19.72 -18.45 7.12
C ALA A 324 20.89 -19.09 6.37
N GLY A 325 21.88 -18.33 5.93
CA GLY A 325 23.03 -18.85 5.14
C GLY A 325 24.40 -18.49 5.70
N LYS A 326 24.49 -17.43 6.50
CA LYS A 326 25.71 -16.99 7.20
C LYS A 326 25.36 -16.59 8.64
N THR A 327 26.37 -16.46 9.49
CA THR A 327 26.19 -16.06 10.89
C THR A 327 27.25 -15.04 11.29
N ARG A 328 26.94 -14.19 12.27
CA ARG A 328 27.85 -13.20 12.86
C ARG A 328 27.48 -12.93 14.31
N SER A 329 28.44 -12.51 15.12
CA SER A 329 28.17 -12.01 16.47
C SER A 329 27.43 -10.66 16.43
N LEU A 330 26.55 -10.43 17.40
CA LEU A 330 25.98 -9.11 17.65
C LEU A 330 27.11 -8.13 18.05
N ALA A 331 27.03 -6.89 17.58
CA ALA A 331 28.06 -5.89 17.82
C ALA A 331 27.81 -5.07 19.09
N ASP A 332 26.55 -4.68 19.33
CA ASP A 332 26.15 -3.92 20.50
C ASP A 332 24.72 -4.29 20.93
N THR A 333 24.62 -5.18 21.91
CA THR A 333 23.33 -5.70 22.41
C THR A 333 22.48 -4.67 23.15
N GLU A 334 23.07 -3.52 23.51
CA GLU A 334 22.38 -2.44 24.23
C GLU A 334 22.03 -1.25 23.33
N ARG A 335 22.40 -1.29 22.03
CA ARG A 335 22.14 -0.20 21.08
C ARG A 335 20.66 0.08 20.92
N ASN A 336 19.86 -0.97 20.75
CA ASN A 336 18.41 -0.92 20.68
C ASN A 336 17.81 -1.92 21.66
N ALA A 337 16.67 -1.57 22.27
CA ALA A 337 15.95 -2.48 23.16
C ALA A 337 15.41 -3.67 22.36
N ALA A 338 15.76 -4.89 22.81
CA ALA A 338 15.39 -6.13 22.14
C ALA A 338 14.60 -7.03 23.09
N ARG A 339 13.50 -7.62 22.60
CA ARG A 339 12.82 -8.75 23.27
C ARG A 339 13.60 -10.04 23.09
N TYR A 340 14.28 -10.16 21.95
CA TYR A 340 15.14 -11.27 21.62
C TYR A 340 16.25 -10.80 20.68
N GLN A 341 17.45 -11.34 20.86
CA GLN A 341 18.56 -11.17 19.94
C GLN A 341 19.55 -12.32 20.12
N GLN A 342 20.06 -12.88 19.03
CA GLN A 342 21.01 -13.98 19.04
C GLN A 342 21.89 -13.94 17.79
N GLY A 343 23.19 -13.74 17.99
CA GLY A 343 24.22 -13.94 16.96
C GLY A 343 24.87 -15.32 17.04
N ASP A 344 25.83 -15.55 16.16
CA ASP A 344 26.67 -16.76 16.09
C ASP A 344 25.87 -18.08 15.96
N THR A 345 24.67 -18.01 15.39
CA THR A 345 23.80 -19.17 15.15
C THR A 345 23.16 -19.05 13.78
N TYR A 346 22.87 -20.18 13.13
CA TYR A 346 21.91 -20.17 12.04
C TYR A 346 20.50 -20.11 12.61
N GLY A 347 19.53 -19.69 11.79
CA GLY A 347 18.13 -19.79 12.17
C GLY A 347 17.19 -18.95 11.33
N PHE A 348 15.95 -18.90 11.78
CA PHE A 348 14.83 -18.25 11.10
C PHE A 348 13.70 -17.98 12.10
N PHE A 349 12.65 -17.30 11.63
CA PHE A 349 11.41 -17.15 12.41
C PHE A 349 10.26 -17.89 11.76
N TRP A 350 9.43 -18.51 12.60
CA TRP A 350 8.09 -18.95 12.24
C TRP A 350 7.08 -17.95 12.82
N MET A 351 6.11 -17.55 12.00
CA MET A 351 5.15 -16.50 12.32
C MET A 351 3.72 -17.02 12.14
N LYS A 352 2.80 -16.51 12.96
CA LYS A 352 1.36 -16.75 12.81
C LYS A 352 0.58 -15.46 13.01
N ALA A 353 0.03 -14.92 11.92
CA ALA A 353 -0.97 -13.86 11.96
C ALA A 353 -2.34 -14.51 12.19
N ALA A 354 -3.14 -13.97 13.09
CA ALA A 354 -4.49 -14.41 13.37
C ALA A 354 -5.43 -13.21 13.44
N GLU A 355 -6.59 -13.35 12.78
CA GLU A 355 -7.70 -12.41 12.84
C GLU A 355 -8.20 -12.26 14.29
N ALA A 356 -8.81 -11.11 14.58
CA ALA A 356 -9.53 -10.91 15.84
C ALA A 356 -10.62 -11.98 16.01
N ASN A 357 -10.86 -12.38 17.25
CA ASN A 357 -11.89 -13.36 17.56
C ASN A 357 -13.09 -12.67 18.23
N PRO A 358 -14.20 -12.46 17.50
CA PRO A 358 -15.35 -11.72 18.02
C PRO A 358 -16.10 -12.45 19.14
N VAL A 359 -15.93 -13.77 19.27
CA VAL A 359 -16.56 -14.58 20.33
C VAL A 359 -15.82 -14.44 21.65
N THR A 360 -14.49 -14.43 21.61
CA THR A 360 -13.63 -14.32 22.80
C THR A 360 -13.21 -12.89 23.11
N MET A 361 -13.55 -11.93 22.23
CA MET A 361 -13.10 -10.54 22.27
C MET A 361 -11.57 -10.41 22.25
N ALA A 362 -10.87 -11.38 21.67
CA ALA A 362 -9.42 -11.32 21.56
C ALA A 362 -9.02 -10.49 20.33
N PRO A 363 -8.05 -9.57 20.44
CA PRO A 363 -7.59 -8.76 19.31
C PRO A 363 -6.87 -9.65 18.28
N ALA A 364 -6.75 -9.11 17.07
CA ALA A 364 -5.88 -9.68 16.04
C ALA A 364 -4.45 -9.74 16.58
N ARG A 365 -3.73 -10.83 16.30
CA ARG A 365 -2.39 -11.08 16.86
C ARG A 365 -1.41 -11.58 15.81
N LEU A 366 -0.16 -11.13 15.90
CA LEU A 366 0.98 -11.72 15.20
C LEU A 366 1.90 -12.41 16.22
N CYS A 367 1.94 -13.74 16.19
CA CYS A 367 2.86 -14.52 17.01
C CYS A 367 4.15 -14.81 16.25
N VAL A 368 5.27 -14.72 16.96
CA VAL A 368 6.64 -14.88 16.46
C VAL A 368 7.33 -15.94 17.29
N GLU A 369 7.95 -16.91 16.62
CA GLU A 369 8.84 -17.90 17.23
C GLU A 369 10.20 -17.90 16.53
N ALA A 370 11.28 -17.73 17.29
CA ALA A 370 12.64 -17.81 16.76
C ALA A 370 13.16 -19.25 16.90
N TYR A 371 13.69 -19.81 15.81
CA TYR A 371 14.33 -21.12 15.81
C TYR A 371 15.80 -20.97 15.47
N THR A 372 16.66 -21.45 16.37
CA THR A 372 18.11 -21.55 16.15
C THR A 372 18.44 -22.92 15.59
N VAL A 373 19.29 -22.95 14.57
CA VAL A 373 19.65 -24.17 13.85
C VAL A 373 21.12 -24.51 14.09
N ASP A 374 21.36 -25.72 14.58
CA ASP A 374 22.68 -26.31 14.72
C ASP A 374 22.78 -27.55 13.82
N PRO A 375 23.55 -27.51 12.72
CA PRO A 375 23.71 -28.64 11.81
C PRO A 375 24.28 -29.92 12.46
N GLU A 376 24.94 -29.79 13.61
CA GLU A 376 25.54 -30.92 14.33
C GLU A 376 24.62 -31.48 15.43
N ALA A 377 23.53 -30.79 15.77
CA ALA A 377 22.60 -31.21 16.81
C ALA A 377 21.54 -32.20 16.30
N GLU A 378 21.12 -33.11 17.18
CA GLU A 378 19.94 -33.95 16.92
C GLU A 378 18.70 -33.05 16.75
N GLY A 379 17.87 -33.36 15.75
CA GLY A 379 16.71 -32.50 15.42
C GLY A 379 17.10 -31.08 15.00
N LEU A 380 18.34 -30.87 14.58
CA LEU A 380 18.91 -29.58 14.13
C LEU A 380 18.82 -28.46 15.17
N GLY A 381 18.63 -28.81 16.45
CA GLY A 381 18.42 -27.85 17.54
C GLY A 381 17.00 -27.30 17.66
N VAL A 382 16.13 -27.53 16.67
CA VAL A 382 14.73 -27.06 16.69
C VAL A 382 13.76 -28.03 17.36
N MET A 383 14.20 -29.28 17.56
CA MET A 383 13.43 -30.34 18.22
C MET A 383 14.21 -30.95 19.39
N VAL A 384 13.57 -31.06 20.55
CA VAL A 384 14.10 -31.76 21.73
C VAL A 384 13.03 -32.70 22.28
N ASP A 385 13.42 -33.95 22.53
CA ASP A 385 12.52 -35.02 22.99
C ASP A 385 11.25 -35.19 22.12
N GLY A 386 11.36 -34.91 20.81
CA GLY A 386 10.25 -35.01 19.86
C GLY A 386 9.23 -33.86 19.94
N GLN A 387 9.58 -32.73 20.54
CA GLN A 387 8.76 -31.52 20.59
C GLN A 387 9.55 -30.32 20.06
N LEU A 388 8.84 -29.39 19.43
CA LEU A 388 9.43 -28.14 18.95
C LEU A 388 9.91 -27.31 20.13
N GLN A 389 11.12 -26.77 20.00
CA GLN A 389 11.73 -25.90 21.01
C GLN A 389 12.18 -24.58 20.37
N PRO A 390 11.27 -23.59 20.26
CA PRO A 390 11.69 -22.26 19.85
C PRO A 390 12.62 -21.65 20.91
N ALA A 391 13.67 -20.96 20.46
CA ALA A 391 14.58 -20.21 21.33
C ALA A 391 13.88 -18.99 21.94
N PHE A 392 12.84 -18.48 21.28
CA PHE A 392 12.02 -17.36 21.73
C PHE A 392 10.61 -17.47 21.17
N SER A 393 9.61 -17.02 21.92
CA SER A 393 8.23 -16.92 21.48
C SER A 393 7.58 -15.67 22.05
N HIS A 394 6.85 -14.93 21.22
CA HIS A 394 6.05 -13.78 21.64
C HIS A 394 4.85 -13.57 20.73
N CYS A 395 3.76 -13.00 21.26
CA CYS A 395 2.62 -12.61 20.44
C CYS A 395 2.34 -11.12 20.63
N PHE A 396 2.38 -10.38 19.53
CA PHE A 396 2.02 -8.99 19.45
C PHE A 396 0.52 -8.86 19.21
N GLU A 397 -0.14 -8.03 20.00
CA GLU A 397 -1.51 -7.58 19.70
C GLU A 397 -1.42 -6.44 18.68
N LYS A 398 -2.34 -6.43 17.70
CA LYS A 398 -2.45 -5.35 16.72
C LYS A 398 -2.56 -4.00 17.46
N GLN A 399 -1.64 -3.08 17.17
CA GLN A 399 -1.64 -1.73 17.74
C GLN A 399 -2.30 -0.75 16.77
N LEU A 400 -2.89 0.31 17.29
CA LEU A 400 -3.33 1.46 16.49
C LEU A 400 -2.12 2.32 16.10
N MET A 401 -2.21 3.01 14.96
CA MET A 401 -1.20 3.98 14.51
C MET A 401 -1.01 5.08 15.55
N THR A 402 0.22 5.57 15.66
CA THR A 402 0.59 6.66 16.59
C THR A 402 0.24 8.03 16.00
N MET A 403 -0.06 8.09 14.70
CA MET A 403 -0.39 9.30 13.94
C MET A 403 0.79 10.29 13.92
N MET A 404 2.00 9.77 13.73
CA MET A 404 3.18 10.61 13.63
C MET A 404 3.12 11.52 12.40
N ALA A 405 3.50 12.79 12.56
CA ALA A 405 3.68 13.70 11.44
C ALA A 405 4.75 13.13 10.49
N GLY A 406 4.37 12.79 9.26
CA GLY A 406 5.28 12.28 8.26
C GLY A 406 6.32 13.35 7.89
N GLY A 407 7.60 13.06 8.13
CA GLY A 407 8.69 13.90 7.64
C GLY A 407 8.74 13.88 6.11
N ASN A 408 9.27 14.94 5.50
CA ASN A 408 9.61 14.98 4.07
C ASN A 408 11.13 14.95 3.86
N ASP A 409 11.88 14.36 4.79
CA ASP A 409 13.35 14.37 4.75
C ASP A 409 13.92 13.54 3.59
N PHE A 410 13.13 12.64 2.98
CA PHE A 410 13.53 11.86 1.82
C PHE A 410 13.17 12.56 0.52
N SER A 411 11.91 13.00 0.37
CA SER A 411 11.43 13.70 -0.83
C SER A 411 11.84 15.17 -0.89
N GLY A 412 12.13 15.78 0.26
CA GLY A 412 12.47 17.20 0.45
C GLY A 412 13.97 17.52 0.42
N GLN A 413 14.84 16.57 0.06
CA GLN A 413 16.27 16.86 -0.08
C GLN A 413 16.56 17.74 -1.30
N ASN A 414 16.85 19.02 -1.05
CA ASN A 414 17.20 19.99 -2.07
C ASN A 414 18.66 19.82 -2.55
N LEU A 415 18.87 19.65 -3.86
CA LEU A 415 20.16 19.88 -4.54
C LEU A 415 20.43 21.39 -4.66
N GLY A 416 20.85 22.01 -3.56
CA GLY A 416 21.26 23.42 -3.54
C GLY A 416 20.27 24.33 -2.83
N GLY A 417 20.81 25.24 -2.01
CA GLY A 417 20.06 25.94 -0.98
C GLY A 417 19.13 27.08 -1.45
N TYR A 418 18.41 27.55 -0.42
CA TYR A 418 17.50 28.71 -0.32
C TYR A 418 16.03 28.44 -0.64
N ALA A 419 15.23 28.25 0.42
CA ALA A 419 13.76 28.32 0.40
C ALA A 419 13.29 29.61 1.11
N LEU A 420 12.12 30.10 0.71
CA LEU A 420 11.53 31.39 1.10
C LEU A 420 10.11 31.22 1.65
N PRO A 421 9.56 32.17 2.43
CA PRO A 421 8.24 32.11 3.05
C PRO A 421 7.25 32.98 2.26
N LEU A 422 6.07 32.46 1.98
CA LEU A 422 4.99 33.22 1.36
C LEU A 422 4.17 33.95 2.43
N PRO A 423 3.94 35.28 2.30
CA PRO A 423 2.76 35.91 2.86
C PRO A 423 1.56 35.63 1.95
N LEU A 424 0.36 35.52 2.53
CA LEU A 424 -0.89 35.48 1.75
C LEU A 424 -0.97 36.66 0.76
N PRO A 425 -1.24 36.44 -0.54
CA PRO A 425 -1.21 37.52 -1.51
C PRO A 425 -2.58 38.12 -1.85
N GLU A 426 -2.59 39.43 -2.06
CA GLU A 426 -3.55 40.11 -2.94
C GLU A 426 -3.41 39.50 -4.35
N GLY A 427 -4.38 38.69 -4.80
CA GLY A 427 -4.30 38.03 -6.11
C GLY A 427 -5.31 36.89 -6.31
N PHE A 428 -5.66 36.16 -5.25
CA PHE A 428 -6.57 35.02 -5.30
C PHE A 428 -7.94 35.38 -5.89
N ASP A 429 -8.27 34.81 -7.05
CA ASP A 429 -9.59 34.92 -7.65
C ASP A 429 -10.49 33.74 -7.21
N ALA A 430 -11.30 33.95 -6.17
CA ALA A 430 -12.33 33.00 -5.74
C ALA A 430 -13.39 32.71 -6.83
N GLY A 431 -13.44 33.51 -7.90
CA GLY A 431 -14.30 33.33 -9.07
C GLY A 431 -13.67 32.54 -10.21
N PHE A 432 -12.45 32.01 -10.05
CA PHE A 432 -11.75 31.26 -11.09
C PHE A 432 -12.61 30.09 -11.63
N THR A 433 -12.64 29.96 -12.95
CA THR A 433 -13.45 28.96 -13.66
C THR A 433 -12.58 28.21 -14.65
N GLY A 434 -12.21 26.97 -14.30
CA GLY A 434 -11.52 26.02 -15.16
C GLY A 434 -12.44 24.90 -15.67
N PRO A 435 -11.88 23.85 -16.29
CA PRO A 435 -12.63 22.74 -16.89
C PRO A 435 -13.43 21.89 -15.88
N LEU A 436 -13.08 21.90 -14.60
CA LEU A 436 -13.73 21.12 -13.53
C LEU A 436 -14.86 21.88 -12.83
N LYS A 437 -15.20 23.10 -13.27
CA LYS A 437 -16.21 23.96 -12.62
C LYS A 437 -17.57 23.29 -12.42
N GLU A 438 -18.10 22.61 -13.44
CA GLU A 438 -19.41 21.95 -13.37
C GLU A 438 -19.40 20.77 -12.39
N LEU A 439 -18.27 20.04 -12.31
CA LEU A 439 -18.04 18.98 -11.33
C LEU A 439 -18.03 19.54 -9.90
N ARG A 440 -17.25 20.60 -9.67
CA ARG A 440 -17.13 21.30 -8.39
C ARG A 440 -18.48 21.82 -7.89
N GLU A 441 -19.21 22.56 -8.72
CA GLU A 441 -20.53 23.11 -8.38
C GLU A 441 -21.53 22.01 -8.02
N THR A 442 -21.47 20.88 -8.72
CA THR A 442 -22.34 19.72 -8.51
C THR A 442 -22.02 19.01 -7.18
N LEU A 443 -20.74 18.81 -6.85
CA LEU A 443 -20.30 18.23 -5.58
C LEU A 443 -20.63 19.12 -4.39
N VAL A 444 -20.31 20.41 -4.47
CA VAL A 444 -20.59 21.38 -3.41
C VAL A 444 -22.09 21.47 -3.15
N ALA A 445 -22.93 21.51 -4.20
CA ALA A 445 -24.37 21.52 -4.05
C ALA A 445 -24.89 20.24 -3.37
N GLY A 446 -24.35 19.07 -3.76
CA GLY A 446 -24.69 17.79 -3.14
C GLY A 446 -24.35 17.76 -1.65
N PHE A 447 -23.11 18.10 -1.28
CA PHE A 447 -22.69 18.11 0.13
C PHE A 447 -23.44 19.15 0.95
N THR A 448 -23.77 20.32 0.38
CA THR A 448 -24.61 21.33 1.04
C THR A 448 -26.00 20.77 1.37
N GLU A 449 -26.58 19.98 0.46
CA GLU A 449 -27.86 19.30 0.70
C GLU A 449 -27.73 18.20 1.76
N ALA A 450 -26.65 17.40 1.72
CA ALA A 450 -26.38 16.33 2.69
C ALA A 450 -26.13 16.86 4.12
N GLY A 451 -25.39 17.96 4.25
CA GLY A 451 -25.09 18.62 5.52
C GLY A 451 -26.30 19.32 6.17
N ALA A 452 -27.38 19.56 5.41
CA ALA A 452 -28.57 20.26 5.92
C ALA A 452 -29.33 19.48 7.01
N GLY A 453 -29.02 18.19 7.21
CA GLY A 453 -29.56 17.34 8.27
C GLY A 453 -28.76 17.33 9.58
N LEU A 454 -27.54 17.89 9.61
CA LEU A 454 -26.64 17.80 10.77
C LEU A 454 -27.08 18.69 11.95
N PRO A 455 -26.76 18.31 13.20
CA PRO A 455 -26.82 19.19 14.38
C PRO A 455 -26.14 20.55 14.15
N GLU A 456 -26.57 21.62 14.82
CA GLU A 456 -26.10 22.99 14.55
C GLU A 456 -24.59 23.19 14.76
N ASP A 457 -24.05 22.54 15.79
CA ASP A 457 -22.62 22.46 16.12
C ASP A 457 -21.81 21.69 15.05
N GLN A 458 -22.29 20.52 14.62
CA GLN A 458 -21.63 19.73 13.59
C GLN A 458 -21.74 20.37 12.19
N ARG A 459 -22.88 21.02 11.89
CA ARG A 459 -23.13 21.68 10.61
C ARG A 459 -22.15 22.81 10.35
N GLN A 460 -21.80 23.57 11.39
CA GLN A 460 -20.82 24.65 11.28
C GLN A 460 -19.45 24.10 10.85
N VAL A 461 -18.99 23.03 11.49
CA VAL A 461 -17.71 22.37 11.16
C VAL A 461 -17.75 21.77 9.74
N PHE A 462 -18.88 21.13 9.39
CA PHE A 462 -19.11 20.57 8.06
C PHE A 462 -19.08 21.63 6.95
N ASP A 463 -19.75 22.76 7.13
CA ASP A 463 -19.77 23.87 6.17
C ASP A 463 -18.37 24.49 5.99
N GLN A 464 -17.58 24.55 7.07
CA GLN A 464 -16.20 25.03 7.02
C GLN A 464 -15.27 24.05 6.30
N MET A 465 -15.42 22.75 6.54
CA MET A 465 -14.70 21.70 5.80
C MET A 465 -15.06 21.69 4.32
N LEU A 466 -16.35 21.85 3.99
CA LEU A 466 -16.82 21.93 2.62
C LEU A 466 -16.24 23.14 1.89
N ALA A 467 -16.14 24.29 2.58
CA ALA A 467 -15.48 25.47 2.04
C ALA A 467 -13.97 25.25 1.80
N GLY A 468 -13.25 24.59 2.72
CA GLY A 468 -11.84 24.23 2.51
C GLY A 468 -11.64 23.26 1.35
N THR A 469 -12.54 22.27 1.22
CA THR A 469 -12.57 21.30 0.12
C THR A 469 -12.82 21.99 -1.23
N ASP A 470 -13.75 22.95 -1.30
CA ASP A 470 -14.03 23.74 -2.50
C ASP A 470 -12.81 24.56 -2.95
N ILE A 471 -12.05 25.13 -2.01
CA ILE A 471 -10.81 25.85 -2.31
C ILE A 471 -9.72 24.92 -2.85
N LEU A 472 -9.55 23.72 -2.31
CA LEU A 472 -8.59 22.73 -2.84
C LEU A 472 -9.02 22.21 -4.23
N PHE A 473 -10.33 22.05 -4.45
CA PHE A 473 -10.85 21.77 -5.79
C PHE A 473 -10.57 22.90 -6.79
N ASN A 474 -10.70 24.16 -6.35
CA ASN A 474 -10.30 25.31 -7.16
C ASN A 474 -8.82 25.27 -7.52
N ALA A 475 -7.96 24.83 -6.59
CA ALA A 475 -6.54 24.65 -6.85
C ALA A 475 -6.29 23.56 -7.91
N LEU A 476 -7.01 22.43 -7.83
CA LEU A 476 -6.94 21.34 -8.82
C LEU A 476 -7.47 21.76 -10.19
N ASP A 477 -8.56 22.52 -10.23
CA ASP A 477 -9.13 23.08 -11.45
C ASP A 477 -8.19 24.08 -12.11
N ALA A 478 -7.53 24.94 -11.32
CA ALA A 478 -6.52 25.88 -11.80
C ALA A 478 -5.26 25.18 -12.32
N ALA A 479 -4.77 24.14 -11.63
CA ALA A 479 -3.67 23.31 -12.11
C ALA A 479 -4.04 22.62 -13.43
N THR A 480 -5.25 22.06 -13.52
CA THR A 480 -5.76 21.43 -14.74
C THR A 480 -5.92 22.43 -15.89
N ALA A 481 -6.39 23.65 -15.62
CA ALA A 481 -6.47 24.71 -16.60
C ALA A 481 -5.08 25.14 -17.09
N ALA A 482 -4.09 25.26 -16.20
CA ALA A 482 -2.70 25.56 -16.55
C ALA A 482 -2.12 24.51 -17.50
N ILE A 483 -2.44 23.24 -17.28
CA ILE A 483 -2.08 22.12 -18.16
C ILE A 483 -2.68 22.30 -19.56
N LEU A 484 -3.98 22.60 -19.64
CA LEU A 484 -4.71 22.72 -20.90
C LEU A 484 -4.37 23.98 -21.69
N SER A 485 -4.05 25.08 -21.00
CA SER A 485 -3.80 26.40 -21.61
C SER A 485 -2.31 26.67 -21.86
N GLY A 486 -1.42 25.95 -21.16
CA GLY A 486 0.03 26.22 -21.13
C GLY A 486 0.37 27.57 -20.47
N ASN A 487 -0.53 28.12 -19.67
CA ASN A 487 -0.42 29.47 -19.11
C ASN A 487 0.04 29.45 -17.65
N THR A 488 1.13 30.15 -17.36
CA THR A 488 1.74 30.20 -16.02
C THR A 488 0.94 31.03 -15.01
N SER A 489 0.01 31.89 -15.45
CA SER A 489 -0.89 32.59 -14.51
C SER A 489 -1.87 31.65 -13.81
N ASP A 490 -2.29 30.58 -14.49
CA ASP A 490 -3.24 29.61 -13.96
C ASP A 490 -2.56 28.72 -12.89
N MET A 491 -1.24 28.51 -13.01
CA MET A 491 -0.42 27.85 -11.99
C MET A 491 -0.29 28.66 -10.70
N SER A 492 -0.10 29.97 -10.85
CA SER A 492 -0.02 30.88 -9.69
C SER A 492 -1.33 30.86 -8.88
N GLN A 493 -2.46 30.81 -9.58
CA GLN A 493 -3.78 30.67 -8.95
C GLN A 493 -3.95 29.34 -8.19
N SER A 494 -3.34 28.24 -8.67
CA SER A 494 -3.38 26.94 -7.98
C SER A 494 -2.60 26.98 -6.66
N VAL A 495 -1.39 27.52 -6.69
CA VAL A 495 -0.53 27.70 -5.50
C VAL A 495 -1.20 28.58 -4.45
N GLU A 496 -1.78 29.70 -4.86
CA GLU A 496 -2.50 30.60 -3.96
C GLU A 496 -3.73 29.94 -3.32
N ALA A 497 -4.45 29.12 -4.09
CA ALA A 497 -5.60 28.38 -3.58
C ALA A 497 -5.20 27.33 -2.53
N VAL A 498 -4.07 26.63 -2.67
CA VAL A 498 -3.62 25.67 -1.65
C VAL A 498 -3.32 26.34 -0.32
N LEU A 499 -2.64 27.49 -0.35
CA LEU A 499 -2.34 28.25 0.87
C LEU A 499 -3.61 28.78 1.53
N ALA A 500 -4.56 29.28 0.74
CA ALA A 500 -5.87 29.72 1.24
C ALA A 500 -6.66 28.56 1.88
N ALA A 501 -6.60 27.36 1.29
CA ALA A 501 -7.23 26.18 1.87
C ALA A 501 -6.57 25.76 3.19
N SER A 502 -5.23 25.84 3.26
CA SER A 502 -4.49 25.53 4.49
C SER A 502 -4.94 26.38 5.67
N GLU A 503 -5.07 27.69 5.48
CA GLU A 503 -5.53 28.58 6.54
C GLU A 503 -7.00 28.37 6.89
N GLN A 504 -7.83 28.12 5.88
CA GLN A 504 -9.26 27.89 6.06
C GLN A 504 -9.52 26.59 6.83
N LEU A 505 -8.76 25.53 6.56
CA LEU A 505 -8.86 24.24 7.25
C LEU A 505 -8.28 24.31 8.67
N GLN A 506 -7.15 25.00 8.86
CA GLN A 506 -6.55 25.17 10.20
C GLN A 506 -7.48 25.91 11.17
N ALA A 507 -8.32 26.82 10.68
CA ALA A 507 -9.24 27.59 11.51
C ALA A 507 -10.44 26.78 12.03
N ILE A 508 -10.57 25.51 11.66
CA ILE A 508 -11.71 24.66 12.02
C ILE A 508 -11.49 24.03 13.39
N ASP A 509 -12.41 24.27 14.33
CA ASP A 509 -12.44 23.57 15.61
C ASP A 509 -13.20 22.26 15.46
N THR A 510 -12.48 21.14 15.52
CA THR A 510 -13.05 19.79 15.35
C THR A 510 -13.28 19.08 16.68
N SER A 511 -12.96 19.71 17.81
CA SER A 511 -12.94 19.03 19.12
C SER A 511 -14.30 18.50 19.58
N ASP A 512 -15.38 19.09 19.06
CA ASP A 512 -16.77 18.68 19.33
C ASP A 512 -17.31 17.61 18.35
N LEU A 513 -16.51 17.17 17.37
CA LEU A 513 -16.89 16.08 16.47
C LEU A 513 -16.81 14.71 17.18
N PRO A 514 -17.62 13.70 16.76
CA PRO A 514 -17.45 12.33 17.22
C PRO A 514 -16.08 11.76 16.85
N GLU A 515 -15.54 10.85 17.66
CA GLU A 515 -14.38 10.04 17.25
C GLU A 515 -14.74 9.18 16.02
N PRO A 516 -13.84 9.01 15.03
CA PRO A 516 -12.46 9.54 14.98
C PRO A 516 -12.33 10.96 14.40
N PHE A 517 -13.42 11.62 13.97
CA PHE A 517 -13.38 12.92 13.29
C PHE A 517 -12.92 14.10 14.16
N ASN A 518 -12.93 13.97 15.49
CA ASN A 518 -12.30 14.96 16.37
C ASN A 518 -10.80 15.17 16.08
N GLN A 519 -10.14 14.18 15.46
CA GLN A 519 -8.73 14.22 15.05
C GLN A 519 -8.48 15.01 13.75
N LEU A 520 -9.53 15.48 13.06
CA LEU A 520 -9.39 16.28 11.83
C LEU A 520 -8.60 17.58 12.08
N GLY A 521 -8.74 18.19 13.26
CA GLY A 521 -8.00 19.40 13.64
C GLY A 521 -6.49 19.17 13.65
N ASP A 522 -6.03 18.04 14.18
CA ASP A 522 -4.62 17.67 14.18
C ASP A 522 -4.10 17.47 12.75
N ALA A 523 -4.93 16.91 11.86
CA ALA A 523 -4.60 16.77 10.44
C ALA A 523 -4.48 18.13 9.72
N PHE A 524 -5.36 19.08 10.04
CA PHE A 524 -5.33 20.43 9.47
C PHE A 524 -4.17 21.28 10.01
N ASP A 525 -3.83 21.14 11.30
CA ASP A 525 -2.66 21.78 11.89
C ASP A 525 -1.36 21.24 11.26
N ALA A 526 -1.24 19.93 11.08
CA ALA A 526 -0.09 19.32 10.41
C ALA A 526 0.04 19.78 8.95
N PHE A 527 -1.09 19.94 8.24
CA PHE A 527 -1.09 20.50 6.88
C PHE A 527 -0.55 21.93 6.86
N ALA A 528 -1.00 22.79 7.78
CA ALA A 528 -0.55 24.17 7.87
C ALA A 528 0.92 24.32 8.28
N ASP A 529 1.37 23.52 9.25
CA ASP A 529 2.75 23.52 9.72
C ASP A 529 3.74 23.08 8.62
N GLY A 530 3.28 22.25 7.67
CA GLY A 530 4.02 21.85 6.49
C GLY A 530 4.56 23.01 5.64
N PHE A 531 3.98 24.21 5.76
CA PHE A 531 4.40 25.41 5.04
C PHE A 531 5.32 26.35 5.86
N GLY A 532 5.65 26.05 7.13
CA GLY A 532 6.07 27.07 8.12
C GLY A 532 7.51 27.04 8.69
N ASN A 533 8.38 26.06 8.41
CA ASN A 533 9.56 25.81 9.28
C ASN A 533 10.95 26.30 8.78
N GLY A 534 11.06 27.41 8.02
CA GLY A 534 12.35 27.89 7.50
C GLY A 534 12.50 29.42 7.41
N GLY A 535 12.85 30.09 8.50
CA GLY A 535 13.02 31.55 8.48
C GLY A 535 14.16 32.06 7.57
N ILE A 536 13.83 32.76 6.46
CA ILE A 536 14.57 33.81 5.70
C ILE A 536 13.72 34.25 4.48
N GLY A 537 13.66 35.54 4.10
CA GLY A 537 12.69 36.18 3.16
C GLY A 537 13.08 36.44 1.67
N ALA A 538 12.07 36.82 0.86
CA ALA A 538 11.83 36.42 -0.56
C ALA A 538 12.31 37.29 -1.75
N GLY A 539 12.37 36.70 -2.96
CA GLY A 539 12.16 37.44 -4.23
C GLY A 539 12.75 36.99 -5.60
N GLN A 540 13.36 35.81 -5.85
CA GLN A 540 14.00 35.50 -7.17
C GLN A 540 14.06 34.00 -7.62
N GLY A 541 13.12 33.12 -7.25
CA GLY A 541 13.15 31.67 -7.60
C GLY A 541 12.41 31.26 -8.88
N ASP A 542 12.65 30.02 -9.36
CA ASP A 542 12.01 29.38 -10.53
C ASP A 542 10.83 28.47 -10.09
N THR A 543 9.80 28.42 -10.93
CA THR A 543 8.45 27.82 -10.74
C THR A 543 8.44 26.39 -10.19
N THR A 544 9.49 25.61 -10.44
CA THR A 544 9.65 24.22 -10.02
C THR A 544 9.88 24.06 -8.52
N ALA A 545 10.56 25.02 -7.89
CA ALA A 545 10.85 25.00 -6.46
C ALA A 545 9.61 25.30 -5.59
N ASP A 546 8.67 26.08 -6.12
CA ASP A 546 7.43 26.44 -5.44
C ASP A 546 6.41 25.29 -5.43
N ILE A 547 6.49 24.36 -6.38
CA ILE A 547 5.58 23.21 -6.48
C ILE A 547 5.96 22.09 -5.50
N ALA A 548 7.25 21.75 -5.40
CA ALA A 548 7.73 20.76 -4.43
C ALA A 548 7.47 21.18 -2.97
N PHE A 549 7.43 22.49 -2.72
CA PHE A 549 7.10 23.07 -1.42
C PHE A 549 5.64 22.80 -1.00
N ILE A 550 4.73 22.55 -1.95
CA ILE A 550 3.28 22.48 -1.69
C ILE A 550 2.72 21.06 -1.83
N ALA A 551 3.34 20.21 -2.66
CA ALA A 551 2.89 18.83 -2.86
C ALA A 551 3.02 17.98 -1.58
N ALA A 552 4.11 18.10 -0.82
CA ALA A 552 4.34 17.29 0.37
C ALA A 552 3.30 17.52 1.50
N PRO A 553 2.96 18.78 1.87
CA PRO A 553 1.86 19.03 2.80
C PRO A 553 0.52 18.46 2.34
N LEU A 554 0.20 18.53 1.04
CA LEU A 554 -1.03 17.96 0.48
C LEU A 554 -1.08 16.43 0.62
N VAL A 555 0.02 15.73 0.29
CA VAL A 555 0.09 14.27 0.49
C VAL A 555 -0.08 13.90 1.96
N ALA A 556 0.52 14.66 2.87
CA ALA A 556 0.39 14.42 4.31
C ALA A 556 -1.07 14.62 4.79
N LEU A 557 -1.74 15.67 4.33
CA LEU A 557 -3.15 15.90 4.63
C LEU A 557 -4.03 14.74 4.14
N ALA A 558 -3.87 14.30 2.88
CA ALA A 558 -4.65 13.19 2.33
C ALA A 558 -4.50 11.90 3.17
N ARG A 559 -3.27 11.56 3.59
CA ARG A 559 -3.04 10.39 4.45
C ARG A 559 -3.73 10.50 5.80
N ASN A 560 -3.64 11.66 6.45
CA ASN A 560 -4.29 11.87 7.74
C ASN A 560 -5.81 11.73 7.64
N LEU A 561 -6.40 12.18 6.53
CA LEU A 561 -7.83 12.06 6.28
C LEU A 561 -8.25 10.61 6.02
N ASP A 562 -7.46 9.84 5.25
CA ASP A 562 -7.69 8.42 4.99
C ASP A 562 -7.65 7.59 6.28
N ASN A 563 -6.67 7.86 7.14
CA ASN A 563 -6.55 7.21 8.46
C ASN A 563 -7.76 7.47 9.37
N ILE A 564 -8.32 8.69 9.32
CA ILE A 564 -9.53 9.04 10.07
C ILE A 564 -10.73 8.28 9.51
N VAL A 565 -10.79 8.06 8.20
CA VAL A 565 -11.85 7.28 7.54
C VAL A 565 -11.72 5.79 7.89
N ASP A 566 -10.52 5.21 7.89
CA ASP A 566 -10.28 3.81 8.27
C ASP A 566 -10.70 3.50 9.72
N GLY A 567 -10.51 4.45 10.64
CA GLY A 567 -10.95 4.32 12.03
C GLY A 567 -12.47 4.12 12.20
N ILE A 568 -13.28 4.47 11.19
CA ILE A 568 -14.74 4.35 11.20
C ILE A 568 -15.17 2.89 11.09
N GLU A 569 -14.46 2.07 10.29
CA GLU A 569 -14.79 0.66 10.08
C GLU A 569 -14.60 -0.18 11.36
N GLU A 570 -13.82 0.34 12.32
CA GLU A 570 -13.40 -0.40 13.50
C GLU A 570 -14.16 -0.04 14.79
N GLN A 571 -14.90 1.08 14.87
CA GLN A 571 -15.39 1.54 16.20
C GLN A 571 -16.83 2.09 16.37
N VAL A 572 -17.63 2.48 15.37
CA VAL A 572 -18.98 3.04 15.69
C VAL A 572 -20.09 2.70 14.69
N PRO A 573 -21.16 2.00 15.12
CA PRO A 573 -22.50 2.17 14.59
C PRO A 573 -23.22 3.33 15.31
N GLU A 574 -23.97 4.12 14.56
CA GLU A 574 -24.81 5.27 14.96
C GLU A 574 -24.16 6.65 14.66
N GLU A 575 -24.48 7.18 13.46
CA GLU A 575 -24.29 8.57 13.01
C GLU A 575 -22.79 8.99 12.87
N VAL A 576 -22.16 9.18 11.69
CA VAL A 576 -22.47 10.19 10.67
C VAL A 576 -21.74 9.86 9.33
N PRO A 577 -22.40 9.17 8.38
CA PRO A 577 -21.83 8.83 7.06
C PRO A 577 -21.41 10.04 6.21
N VAL A 578 -22.00 11.21 6.48
CA VAL A 578 -21.81 12.43 5.70
C VAL A 578 -20.42 13.05 5.94
N PHE A 579 -19.88 12.98 7.17
CA PHE A 579 -18.50 13.39 7.45
C PHE A 579 -17.49 12.42 6.83
N ALA A 580 -17.76 11.12 6.86
CA ALA A 580 -16.93 10.13 6.19
C ALA A 580 -16.81 10.48 4.69
N GLY A 581 -17.95 10.71 4.03
CA GLY A 581 -17.96 11.08 2.62
C GLY A 581 -17.28 12.39 2.27
N LEU A 582 -17.47 13.45 3.09
CA LEU A 582 -16.76 14.71 2.87
C LEU A 582 -15.25 14.55 3.11
N THR A 583 -14.85 13.76 4.12
CA THR A 583 -13.45 13.48 4.46
C THR A 583 -12.76 12.64 3.38
N THR A 584 -13.44 11.62 2.84
CA THR A 584 -12.97 10.83 1.70
C THR A 584 -12.82 11.71 0.45
N VAL A 585 -13.81 12.54 0.13
CA VAL A 585 -13.71 13.46 -1.02
C VAL A 585 -12.57 14.46 -0.83
N LEU A 586 -12.42 15.04 0.37
CA LEU A 586 -11.31 15.92 0.69
C LEU A 586 -9.96 15.20 0.53
N SER A 587 -9.83 13.97 1.00
CA SER A 587 -8.63 13.14 0.82
C SER A 587 -8.29 12.94 -0.66
N THR A 588 -9.26 12.47 -1.46
CA THR A 588 -9.10 12.18 -2.88
C THR A 588 -8.72 13.41 -3.69
N VAL A 589 -9.32 14.57 -3.40
CA VAL A 589 -8.99 15.85 -4.05
C VAL A 589 -7.59 16.32 -3.69
N THR A 590 -7.23 16.18 -2.42
CA THR A 590 -5.92 16.62 -1.91
C THR A 590 -4.79 15.78 -2.52
N LEU A 591 -4.94 14.45 -2.54
CA LEU A 591 -3.97 13.54 -3.15
C LEU A 591 -3.89 13.74 -4.66
N GLY A 592 -5.04 13.88 -5.33
CA GLY A 592 -5.10 14.15 -6.76
C GLY A 592 -4.43 15.45 -7.16
N LEU A 593 -4.60 16.51 -6.35
CA LEU A 593 -3.92 17.79 -6.52
C LEU A 593 -2.41 17.67 -6.35
N ALA A 594 -1.95 17.00 -5.29
CA ALA A 594 -0.53 16.78 -5.06
C ALA A 594 0.12 16.07 -6.26
N ASN A 595 -0.47 14.97 -6.70
CA ASN A 595 0.02 14.19 -7.85
C ASN A 595 0.01 15.02 -9.14
N THR A 596 -1.03 15.83 -9.37
CA THR A 596 -1.13 16.69 -10.57
C THR A 596 -0.04 17.77 -10.59
N LEU A 597 0.23 18.39 -9.44
CA LEU A 597 1.29 19.39 -9.29
C LEU A 597 2.68 18.77 -9.46
N GLU A 598 2.93 17.58 -8.90
CA GLU A 598 4.21 16.87 -9.08
C GLU A 598 4.46 16.50 -10.55
N GLN A 599 3.45 16.03 -11.27
CA GLN A 599 3.60 15.69 -12.70
C GLN A 599 3.86 16.94 -13.57
N LEU A 600 3.31 18.10 -13.20
CA LEU A 600 3.58 19.38 -13.86
C LEU A 600 5.06 19.80 -13.79
N VAL A 601 5.76 19.47 -12.70
CA VAL A 601 7.21 19.69 -12.55
C VAL A 601 8.04 18.83 -13.51
N LEU A 602 7.59 17.60 -13.77
CA LEU A 602 8.32 16.61 -14.57
C LEU A 602 8.21 16.82 -16.09
N LEU A 603 7.23 17.62 -16.53
CA LEU A 603 7.01 17.96 -17.94
C LEU A 603 8.15 18.78 -18.57
N ASP A 604 8.94 19.49 -17.77
CA ASP A 604 10.08 20.28 -18.30
C ASP A 604 11.30 19.38 -18.61
N THR A 605 11.31 18.13 -18.15
CA THR A 605 12.49 17.25 -18.28
C THR A 605 12.36 16.03 -19.19
N SER A 606 11.16 15.48 -19.44
CA SER A 606 10.91 14.48 -20.50
C SER A 606 9.55 13.77 -20.41
N ALA A 607 8.67 14.11 -19.45
CA ALA A 607 7.39 13.43 -19.31
C ALA A 607 6.47 13.70 -20.53
N THR A 608 5.91 12.66 -21.13
CA THR A 608 4.91 12.77 -22.18
C THR A 608 3.58 13.20 -21.55
N GLY A 609 2.84 14.13 -22.18
CA GLY A 609 1.55 14.63 -21.68
C GLY A 609 0.50 13.55 -21.38
N GLU A 610 0.72 12.32 -21.84
CA GLU A 610 -0.08 11.12 -21.55
C GLU A 610 -0.07 10.71 -20.07
N GLN A 611 1.08 10.78 -19.40
CA GLN A 611 1.21 10.41 -17.98
C GLN A 611 0.42 11.38 -17.08
N LEU A 612 0.47 12.67 -17.41
CA LEU A 612 -0.25 13.74 -16.73
C LEU A 612 -1.78 13.64 -16.93
N VAL A 613 -2.23 13.38 -18.16
CA VAL A 613 -3.64 13.13 -18.47
C VAL A 613 -4.16 11.91 -17.69
N GLY A 614 -3.33 10.86 -17.57
CA GLY A 614 -3.63 9.69 -16.78
C GLY A 614 -3.84 9.99 -15.29
N THR A 615 -3.01 10.84 -14.69
CA THR A 615 -3.12 11.22 -13.26
C THR A 615 -4.42 11.97 -12.96
N VAL A 616 -4.79 12.94 -13.79
CA VAL A 616 -6.05 13.68 -13.64
C VAL A 616 -7.25 12.76 -13.85
N ALA A 617 -7.21 11.90 -14.87
CA ALA A 617 -8.28 10.94 -15.13
C ALA A 617 -8.45 9.92 -13.98
N ALA A 618 -7.36 9.42 -13.40
CA ALA A 618 -7.39 8.50 -12.26
C ALA A 618 -8.00 9.15 -11.01
N THR A 619 -7.62 10.40 -10.71
CA THR A 619 -8.20 11.18 -9.61
C THR A 619 -9.71 11.34 -9.78
N LEU A 620 -10.15 11.74 -10.98
CA LEU A 620 -11.56 11.91 -11.29
C LEU A 620 -12.36 10.60 -11.21
N GLN A 621 -11.75 9.48 -11.59
CA GLN A 621 -12.35 8.15 -11.48
C GLN A 621 -12.47 7.69 -10.03
N ALA A 622 -11.42 7.88 -9.21
CA ALA A 622 -11.46 7.61 -7.78
C ALA A 622 -12.58 8.42 -7.10
N LEU A 623 -12.68 9.71 -7.42
CA LEU A 623 -13.70 10.60 -6.88
C LEU A 623 -15.14 10.16 -7.24
N VAL A 624 -15.35 9.68 -8.48
CA VAL A 624 -16.64 9.09 -8.87
C VAL A 624 -16.91 7.81 -8.08
N GLY A 625 -15.90 6.97 -7.86
CA GLY A 625 -15.99 5.76 -7.06
C GLY A 625 -16.38 6.05 -5.61
N ASP A 626 -15.70 6.99 -4.97
CA ASP A 626 -15.92 7.37 -3.57
C ASP A 626 -17.33 7.93 -3.38
N VAL A 627 -17.80 8.81 -4.29
CA VAL A 627 -19.16 9.36 -4.26
C VAL A 627 -20.22 8.27 -4.51
N LEU A 628 -19.90 7.24 -5.30
CA LEU A 628 -20.79 6.10 -5.52
C LEU A 628 -20.86 5.16 -4.31
N LEU A 629 -19.74 4.93 -3.62
CA LEU A 629 -19.64 4.08 -2.42
C LEU A 629 -20.42 4.66 -1.24
N LEU A 630 -20.56 5.98 -1.15
CA LEU A 630 -21.42 6.63 -0.15
C LEU A 630 -22.90 6.23 -0.23
N ASN A 631 -23.36 5.69 -1.37
CA ASN A 631 -24.72 5.17 -1.55
C ASN A 631 -24.89 3.70 -1.11
N GLN A 632 -23.81 3.00 -0.74
CA GLN A 632 -23.83 1.56 -0.44
C GLN A 632 -23.72 1.25 1.06
N ILE A 633 -23.64 2.27 1.92
CA ILE A 633 -23.56 2.12 3.37
C ILE A 633 -24.89 1.56 3.92
N PRO A 634 -24.90 0.41 4.62
CA PRO A 634 -26.13 -0.18 5.17
C PRO A 634 -26.81 0.77 6.17
N GLY A 635 -28.10 1.07 5.97
CA GLY A 635 -28.86 2.04 6.80
C GLY A 635 -28.81 3.49 6.31
N ALA A 636 -28.13 3.78 5.20
CA ALA A 636 -28.12 5.10 4.56
C ALA A 636 -29.52 5.64 4.21
N GLU A 637 -30.53 4.78 4.07
CA GLU A 637 -31.93 5.17 3.79
C GLU A 637 -32.56 6.03 4.90
N ASP A 638 -32.01 5.98 6.12
CA ASP A 638 -32.45 6.77 7.28
C ASP A 638 -31.64 8.08 7.47
N TYR A 639 -30.59 8.29 6.67
CA TYR A 639 -29.72 9.48 6.68
C TYR A 639 -29.91 10.32 5.40
N VAL A 640 -29.53 11.60 5.45
CA VAL A 640 -29.60 12.48 4.26
C VAL A 640 -28.58 11.99 3.22
N THR A 641 -29.04 11.20 2.25
CA THR A 641 -28.21 10.70 1.15
C THR A 641 -28.05 11.76 0.07
N LEU A 642 -26.82 11.90 -0.44
CA LEU A 642 -26.55 12.60 -1.68
C LEU A 642 -27.44 11.99 -2.79
N PRO A 643 -28.05 12.76 -3.71
CA PRO A 643 -28.86 12.21 -4.80
C PRO A 643 -27.96 11.46 -5.81
N GLY A 644 -27.55 10.24 -5.46
CA GLY A 644 -26.50 9.46 -6.12
C GLY A 644 -26.75 9.16 -7.59
N ASP A 645 -28.01 8.97 -8.01
CA ASP A 645 -28.35 8.74 -9.41
C ASP A 645 -28.15 9.99 -10.29
N ALA A 646 -28.36 11.18 -9.73
CA ALA A 646 -28.23 12.45 -10.43
C ALA A 646 -26.78 12.94 -10.46
N LEU A 647 -26.05 12.76 -9.35
CA LEU A 647 -24.63 13.09 -9.24
C LEU A 647 -23.79 12.14 -10.10
N SER A 648 -23.97 10.82 -9.99
CA SER A 648 -23.18 9.86 -10.78
C SER A 648 -23.39 10.01 -12.29
N SER A 649 -24.62 10.27 -12.74
CA SER A 649 -24.92 10.46 -14.16
C SER A 649 -24.28 11.75 -14.70
N THR A 650 -24.30 12.83 -13.92
CA THR A 650 -23.70 14.13 -14.29
C THR A 650 -22.17 14.05 -14.22
N LEU A 651 -21.61 13.50 -13.15
CA LEU A 651 -20.16 13.28 -12.98
C LEU A 651 -19.59 12.39 -14.10
N LEU A 652 -20.26 11.29 -14.44
CA LEU A 652 -19.77 10.38 -15.49
C LEU A 652 -19.79 11.03 -16.89
N VAL A 653 -20.69 11.99 -17.12
CA VAL A 653 -20.72 12.81 -18.35
C VAL A 653 -19.59 13.83 -18.34
N VAL A 654 -19.36 14.53 -17.21
CA VAL A 654 -18.29 15.53 -17.08
C VAL A 654 -16.90 14.89 -17.12
N VAL A 655 -16.68 13.76 -16.46
CA VAL A 655 -15.40 13.02 -16.51
C VAL A 655 -15.10 12.54 -17.93
N ARG A 656 -16.11 12.09 -18.67
CA ARG A 656 -15.95 11.71 -20.09
C ARG A 656 -15.59 12.91 -20.97
N GLU A 657 -16.26 14.05 -20.78
CA GLU A 657 -15.99 15.28 -21.53
C GLU A 657 -14.60 15.84 -21.21
N VAL A 658 -14.18 15.87 -19.94
CA VAL A 658 -12.86 16.34 -19.51
C VAL A 658 -11.76 15.40 -20.02
N THR A 659 -11.96 14.08 -19.91
CA THR A 659 -11.01 13.08 -20.44
C THR A 659 -10.89 13.20 -21.96
N GLN A 660 -12.00 13.42 -22.67
CA GLN A 660 -12.01 13.64 -24.12
C GLN A 660 -11.31 14.95 -24.51
N GLN A 661 -11.51 16.04 -23.77
CA GLN A 661 -10.83 17.30 -24.03
C GLN A 661 -9.31 17.23 -23.74
N LEU A 662 -8.91 16.45 -22.74
CA LEU A 662 -7.51 16.15 -22.45
C LEU A 662 -6.88 15.32 -23.58
N ASP A 663 -7.57 14.28 -24.06
CA ASP A 663 -7.14 13.44 -25.19
C ASP A 663 -7.01 14.24 -26.50
N GLU A 664 -8.03 15.04 -26.85
CA GLU A 664 -8.06 15.82 -28.09
C GLU A 664 -7.11 17.04 -28.10
N ARG A 665 -6.75 17.62 -26.95
CA ARG A 665 -5.94 18.86 -26.90
C ARG A 665 -4.51 18.65 -26.43
N VAL A 666 -4.25 17.63 -25.62
CA VAL A 666 -2.91 17.33 -25.09
C VAL A 666 -2.22 16.24 -25.92
N LEU A 667 -2.98 15.24 -26.41
CA LEU A 667 -2.41 14.11 -27.17
C LEU A 667 -2.47 14.29 -28.69
N SER A 668 -3.51 14.89 -29.27
CA SER A 668 -3.56 15.17 -30.72
C SER A 668 -2.44 16.04 -31.31
N PRO A 669 -1.76 16.96 -30.58
CA PRO A 669 -0.57 17.64 -31.09
C PRO A 669 0.65 16.72 -31.32
N LEU A 670 0.64 15.48 -30.79
CA LEU A 670 1.69 14.47 -30.95
C LEU A 670 1.42 13.50 -32.12
N ASP A 671 0.21 13.47 -32.67
CA ASP A 671 -0.13 12.67 -33.86
C ASP A 671 0.81 12.89 -35.06
N PRO A 672 1.27 14.12 -35.38
CA PRO A 672 2.23 14.33 -36.48
C PRO A 672 3.60 13.68 -36.23
N LEU A 673 3.96 13.41 -34.96
CA LEU A 673 5.20 12.76 -34.55
C LEU A 673 5.08 11.23 -34.59
N LEU A 674 3.91 10.69 -34.28
CA LEU A 674 3.57 9.26 -34.45
C LEU A 674 3.42 8.89 -35.94
N ASP A 675 2.85 9.78 -36.76
CA ASP A 675 2.82 9.64 -38.23
C ASP A 675 4.22 9.71 -38.87
N LEU A 676 5.19 10.35 -38.19
CA LEU A 676 6.59 10.37 -38.63
C LEU A 676 7.32 9.04 -38.32
N LEU A 677 6.80 8.24 -37.38
CA LEU A 677 7.33 6.92 -37.00
C LEU A 677 6.61 5.74 -37.70
N SER A 678 5.46 5.98 -38.31
CA SER A 678 4.72 5.06 -39.19
C SER A 678 5.58 4.37 -40.29
N PRO A 679 6.57 5.03 -40.92
CA PRO A 679 7.46 4.37 -41.88
C PRO A 679 8.39 3.31 -41.25
N ILE A 680 8.67 3.42 -39.95
CA ILE A 680 9.57 2.50 -39.21
C ILE A 680 8.77 1.30 -38.69
N THR A 681 7.55 1.51 -38.21
CA THR A 681 6.64 0.42 -37.79
C THR A 681 6.16 -0.40 -38.99
N GLY A 682 5.94 0.23 -40.16
CA GLY A 682 5.67 -0.47 -41.41
C GLY A 682 6.84 -1.31 -41.93
N LEU A 683 8.08 -0.93 -41.63
CA LEU A 683 9.28 -1.70 -41.99
C LEU A 683 9.46 -2.95 -41.11
N LEU A 684 9.04 -2.87 -39.83
CA LEU A 684 9.07 -3.98 -38.88
C LEU A 684 7.93 -4.99 -39.13
N ALA A 685 6.74 -4.52 -39.53
CA ALA A 685 5.63 -5.40 -39.92
C ALA A 685 5.96 -6.21 -41.20
N GLY A 686 6.64 -5.61 -42.18
CA GLY A 686 7.08 -6.31 -43.40
C GLY A 686 8.22 -7.33 -43.18
N LEU A 687 8.94 -7.23 -42.06
CA LEU A 687 10.00 -8.18 -41.67
C LEU A 687 9.43 -9.39 -40.90
N LEU A 688 8.26 -9.24 -40.27
CA LEU A 688 7.54 -10.32 -39.58
C LEU A 688 6.64 -11.14 -40.51
N ASP A 689 6.24 -10.61 -41.68
CA ASP A 689 5.52 -11.37 -42.72
C ASP A 689 6.43 -12.29 -43.58
N LEU A 690 7.72 -12.36 -43.27
CA LEU A 690 8.71 -13.20 -43.96
C LEU A 690 9.27 -14.35 -43.09
N PHE A 691 8.66 -14.63 -41.94
CA PHE A 691 8.93 -15.82 -41.12
C PHE A 691 7.70 -16.70 -40.92
#